data_AF-A0A1Z8ZM01-F1
#
_entry.id   AF-A0A1Z8ZM01-F1
#
_cell.length_a   1.000
_cell.length_b   1.000
_cell.length_c   1.000
_cell.angle_alpha   90.00
_cell.angle_beta   90.00
_cell.angle_gamma   90.00
#
_symmetry.space_group_name_H-M   'P 1'
#
loop_
_entity.id
_entity.type
_entity.pdbx_description
1 polymer ?
#
loop_
_entity_poly.entity_id
_entity_poly.type
_entity_poly.pdbx_seq_one_letter_code
_entity_poly.pdbx_strand_id
1 'polypeptide(L)'
;MSENDVFSALNIGSGLNTTELIKNLITAERAPKEKKINDKIEENEVSISAIAELKKSVLESSKTIGAMEGTNVFEGSSTSTSLTLTVNDPATVKEMSSSINVSQLATSQTLVFDGFSSETALVGNGDLLFQRGTWKDGAFTADTTFAEKTVNIGASAYSLTDIKDKINSASLGINAKIVMKDKEDYALVLRSYTGLANSFKISVTEGTSSGLKNLEHKSYTANTSSISSSSGATISTSTAHGLKVGDTVKYVAGGTALNGLASLTSYKVASIPSSTSLTLNDINGNSLTYGGGNGSATDSFLRTNTETAAAQNASFTIDGVSISRTTNQITDVIEGATLDLNNTTSSAAIVSVSTSKANVLAAIESLIEEVNSLASQLATLTERGLNGGERGALAGESSVRAISDRLKKLTTEPIYGYAEDPIYLANLGVSTTKAGGLKLNERTFDLAFKDDPQALTALFSDRLHSSSSLVSPFLTGSGYKPGYYFLDIGTQAKLTGSSPSTNITSSNYSPSSGSQSLTMTLNGTSSGIINITGGPYSTTSSLASALQTAINSDNTLAAKGEEVTVSYVNNAYEITSSKYGSKSNIVIDTIDSGLQNYLGIQNGSIVAGTGDEVGASLGGSSLEQTSTGFRTLSGDAFGLSMAVVSPGSDSYISIGNSYVSIIKNYFDALLSSSGALTSRTNSLNLELSEFGEELADLDASIEKTRERYKEQYGAMESVVNSFKSTGEFLDNYMEAQNNNN
;
A
#
# COMPACT_ATOMS: atom_id res chain seq x y z
N MET A 1 17.83 42.58 -56.39
CA MET A 1 17.88 43.12 -57.77
C MET A 1 18.56 44.48 -57.67
N SER A 2 19.56 44.76 -58.50
CA SER A 2 20.23 46.05 -58.53
C SER A 2 19.24 47.11 -59.01
N GLU A 3 18.62 47.81 -58.07
CA GLU A 3 17.92 49.06 -58.34
C GLU A 3 18.93 50.01 -58.96
N ASN A 4 18.58 50.51 -60.15
CA ASN A 4 19.33 51.54 -60.85
C ASN A 4 19.67 52.67 -59.88
N ASP A 5 20.94 53.06 -59.92
CA ASP A 5 21.55 54.17 -59.21
C ASP A 5 20.96 55.51 -59.69
N VAL A 6 19.71 55.78 -59.30
CA VAL A 6 19.06 57.10 -59.45
C VAL A 6 19.71 58.12 -58.50
N PHE A 7 20.51 57.65 -57.52
CA PHE A 7 21.17 58.46 -56.51
C PHE A 7 22.40 59.21 -57.02
N SER A 8 23.17 58.63 -57.95
CA SER A 8 24.30 59.32 -58.57
C SER A 8 23.87 60.49 -59.48
N ALA A 9 22.64 60.46 -60.00
CA ALA A 9 22.07 61.52 -60.84
C ALA A 9 21.53 62.73 -60.05
N LEU A 10 21.32 62.58 -58.73
CA LEU A 10 20.80 63.60 -57.82
C LEU A 10 21.91 64.32 -57.00
N ASN A 11 23.18 64.09 -57.36
CA ASN A 11 24.31 64.70 -56.65
C ASN A 11 24.89 65.94 -57.38
N ILE A 12 24.15 66.50 -58.34
CA ILE A 12 24.63 67.51 -59.29
C ILE A 12 23.84 68.81 -59.12
N GLY A 13 23.96 69.51 -57.98
CA GLY A 13 23.24 70.79 -57.86
C GLY A 13 23.46 71.63 -56.61
N SER A 14 23.32 71.05 -55.41
CA SER A 14 23.13 71.79 -54.15
C SER A 14 24.31 71.76 -53.16
N GLY A 15 25.29 70.85 -53.34
CA GLY A 15 26.42 70.68 -52.42
C GLY A 15 26.08 69.99 -51.08
N LEU A 16 24.83 69.54 -50.88
CA LEU A 16 24.38 68.82 -49.69
C LEU A 16 24.27 67.32 -49.98
N ASN A 17 24.94 66.49 -49.17
CA ASN A 17 24.83 65.02 -49.25
C ASN A 17 23.51 64.56 -48.60
N THR A 18 22.42 64.64 -49.35
CA THR A 18 21.06 64.29 -48.91
C THR A 18 20.95 62.83 -48.47
N THR A 19 21.68 61.92 -49.13
CA THR A 19 21.78 60.50 -48.75
C THR A 19 22.35 60.33 -47.33
N GLU A 20 23.43 61.06 -47.01
CA GLU A 20 24.05 61.02 -45.69
C GLU A 20 23.17 61.68 -44.62
N LEU A 21 22.48 62.77 -44.97
CA LEU A 21 21.54 63.45 -44.07
C LEU A 21 20.34 62.56 -43.70
N ILE A 22 19.71 61.91 -44.68
CA ILE A 22 18.60 60.97 -44.47
C ILE A 22 19.06 59.80 -43.59
N LYS A 23 20.26 59.25 -43.86
CA LYS A 23 20.84 58.17 -43.05
C LYS A 23 21.05 58.59 -41.59
N ASN A 24 21.60 59.79 -41.36
CA ASN A 24 21.83 60.31 -40.01
C ASN A 24 20.51 60.55 -39.26
N LEU A 25 19.50 61.09 -39.94
CA LEU A 25 18.18 61.37 -39.34
C LEU A 25 17.45 60.09 -38.94
N ILE A 26 17.47 59.08 -39.81
CA ILE A 26 16.89 57.76 -39.52
C ILE A 26 17.63 57.06 -38.37
N THR A 27 18.96 57.11 -38.37
CA THR A 27 19.77 56.51 -37.30
C THR A 27 19.45 57.16 -35.96
N ALA A 28 19.34 58.49 -35.92
CA ALA A 28 18.98 59.23 -34.71
C ALA A 28 17.56 58.91 -34.21
N GLU A 29 16.61 58.64 -35.12
CA GLU A 29 15.24 58.26 -34.76
C GLU A 29 15.12 56.79 -34.32
N ARG A 30 15.84 55.87 -34.96
CA ARG A 30 15.82 54.42 -34.66
C ARG A 30 16.51 54.10 -33.35
N ALA A 31 17.71 54.67 -33.13
CA ALA A 31 18.58 54.32 -32.02
C ALA A 31 17.90 54.29 -30.63
N PRO A 32 17.13 55.31 -30.19
CA PRO A 32 16.51 55.27 -28.86
C PRO A 32 15.38 54.23 -28.73
N LYS A 33 14.64 53.96 -29.81
CA LYS A 33 13.55 52.97 -29.81
C LYS A 33 14.11 51.55 -29.81
N GLU A 34 15.05 51.28 -30.70
CA GLU A 34 15.76 50.02 -30.80
C GLU A 34 16.48 49.69 -29.49
N LYS A 35 17.18 50.67 -28.89
CA LYS A 35 17.84 50.49 -27.60
C LYS A 35 16.85 50.06 -26.52
N LYS A 36 15.67 50.66 -26.42
CA LYS A 36 14.69 50.31 -25.39
C LYS A 36 14.15 48.88 -25.55
N ILE A 37 13.95 48.42 -26.79
CA ILE A 37 13.51 47.05 -27.08
C ILE A 37 14.64 46.06 -26.76
N ASN A 38 15.87 46.35 -27.21
CA ASN A 38 17.04 45.53 -26.94
C ASN A 38 17.36 45.44 -25.44
N ASP A 39 17.26 46.56 -24.69
CA ASP A 39 17.44 46.56 -23.24
C ASP A 39 16.46 45.59 -22.54
N LYS A 40 15.21 45.49 -23.03
CA LYS A 40 14.20 44.54 -22.51
C LYS A 40 14.48 43.10 -22.92
N ILE A 41 14.93 42.89 -24.16
CA ILE A 41 15.34 41.56 -24.64
C ILE A 41 16.48 41.05 -23.77
N GLU A 42 17.51 41.86 -23.55
CA GLU A 42 18.64 41.52 -22.67
C GLU A 42 18.17 41.24 -21.24
N GLU A 43 17.28 42.06 -20.66
CA GLU A 43 16.73 41.82 -19.32
C GLU A 43 15.97 40.48 -19.23
N ASN A 44 15.17 40.14 -20.25
CA ASN A 44 14.40 38.89 -20.28
C ASN A 44 15.30 37.66 -20.52
N GLU A 45 16.31 37.75 -21.40
CA GLU A 45 17.29 36.67 -21.62
C GLU A 45 18.11 36.37 -20.36
N VAL A 46 18.55 37.42 -19.65
CA VAL A 46 19.22 37.30 -18.36
C VAL A 46 18.29 36.65 -17.33
N SER A 47 17.02 37.08 -17.27
CA SER A 47 16.04 36.54 -16.32
C SER A 47 15.73 35.06 -16.60
N ILE A 48 15.56 34.66 -17.86
CA ILE A 48 15.35 33.27 -18.25
C ILE A 48 16.55 32.41 -17.85
N SER A 49 17.76 32.88 -18.12
CA SER A 49 18.99 32.16 -17.76
C SER A 49 19.14 31.99 -16.25
N ALA A 50 18.88 33.05 -15.49
CA ALA A 50 18.92 33.01 -14.02
C ALA A 50 17.81 32.14 -13.41
N ILE A 51 16.60 32.15 -13.97
CA ILE A 51 15.52 31.23 -13.56
C ILE A 51 15.88 29.78 -13.89
N ALA A 52 16.55 29.51 -15.01
CA ALA A 52 16.99 28.17 -15.36
C ALA A 52 18.00 27.62 -14.34
N GLU A 53 18.98 28.43 -13.92
CA GLU A 53 19.94 28.02 -12.88
C GLU A 53 19.27 27.87 -11.51
N LEU A 54 18.33 28.76 -11.17
CA LEU A 54 17.53 28.63 -9.96
C LEU A 54 16.70 27.33 -9.98
N LYS A 55 16.08 26.99 -11.11
CA LYS A 55 15.30 25.75 -11.28
C LYS A 55 16.17 24.52 -11.06
N LYS A 56 17.40 24.54 -11.59
CA LYS A 56 18.39 23.48 -11.36
C LYS A 56 18.77 23.38 -9.88
N SER A 57 19.05 24.50 -9.23
CA SER A 57 19.39 24.54 -7.80
C SER A 57 18.24 24.03 -6.92
N VAL A 58 17.00 24.45 -7.19
CA VAL A 58 15.80 23.95 -6.49
C VAL A 58 15.60 22.45 -6.71
N LEU A 59 15.88 21.93 -7.92
CA LEU A 59 15.81 20.50 -8.21
C LEU A 59 16.88 19.71 -7.43
N GLU A 60 18.10 20.22 -7.36
CA GLU A 60 19.18 19.61 -6.58
C GLU A 60 18.84 19.61 -5.09
N SER A 61 18.41 20.74 -4.53
CA SER A 61 17.96 20.82 -3.12
C SER A 61 16.74 19.93 -2.85
N SER A 62 15.76 19.84 -3.76
CA SER A 62 14.61 18.92 -3.60
C SER A 62 15.08 17.46 -3.50
N LYS A 63 16.07 17.06 -4.30
CA LYS A 63 16.66 15.71 -4.23
C LYS A 63 17.43 15.49 -2.92
N THR A 64 18.29 16.43 -2.52
CA THR A 64 19.07 16.30 -1.28
C THR A 64 18.15 16.24 -0.05
N ILE A 65 17.18 17.16 0.04
CA ILE A 65 16.18 17.17 1.12
C ILE A 65 15.34 15.89 1.08
N GLY A 66 14.86 15.47 -0.09
CA GLY A 66 14.11 14.22 -0.22
C GLY A 66 14.90 12.97 0.17
N ALA A 67 16.23 12.96 0.03
CA ALA A 67 17.07 11.85 0.50
C ALA A 67 17.18 11.78 2.04
N MET A 68 16.81 12.85 2.76
CA MET A 68 16.73 12.86 4.23
C MET A 68 15.40 12.29 4.73
N GLU A 69 14.42 12.13 3.86
CA GLU A 69 13.13 11.52 4.20
C GLU A 69 13.36 10.07 4.68
N GLY A 70 12.76 9.72 5.82
CA GLY A 70 12.97 8.41 6.46
C GLY A 70 14.27 8.29 7.26
N THR A 71 14.97 9.40 7.54
CA THR A 71 16.09 9.37 8.51
C THR A 71 15.57 8.85 9.85
N ASN A 72 16.05 7.68 10.25
CA ASN A 72 15.61 6.99 11.46
C ASN A 72 16.17 7.68 12.71
N VAL A 73 15.27 8.16 13.57
CA VAL A 73 15.66 8.61 14.91
C VAL A 73 15.94 7.40 15.81
N PHE A 74 15.11 6.36 15.69
CA PHE A 74 15.24 5.09 16.41
C PHE A 74 15.73 3.99 15.47
N GLU A 75 16.74 3.26 15.91
CA GLU A 75 17.34 2.16 15.17
C GLU A 75 17.22 0.87 15.96
N GLY A 76 16.76 -0.18 15.29
CA GLY A 76 16.81 -1.53 15.80
C GLY A 76 18.17 -2.16 15.55
N SER A 77 18.75 -2.81 16.56
CA SER A 77 20.01 -3.51 16.43
C SER A 77 19.99 -4.87 17.11
N SER A 78 20.87 -5.76 16.67
CA SER A 78 21.04 -7.09 17.23
C SER A 78 22.51 -7.46 17.23
N THR A 79 22.98 -8.11 18.31
CA THR A 79 24.34 -8.66 18.36
C THR A 79 24.50 -9.97 17.59
N SER A 80 23.45 -10.46 16.93
CA SER A 80 23.45 -11.69 16.12
C SER A 80 22.63 -11.53 14.84
N THR A 81 23.11 -12.12 13.74
CA THR A 81 22.36 -12.17 12.47
C THR A 81 21.17 -13.14 12.48
N SER A 82 21.04 -13.96 13.53
CA SER A 82 19.87 -14.82 13.73
C SER A 82 18.60 -14.03 14.04
N LEU A 83 18.74 -12.77 14.46
CA LEU A 83 17.64 -11.87 14.82
C LEU A 83 17.79 -10.54 14.09
N THR A 84 16.70 -10.04 13.54
CA THR A 84 16.62 -8.67 13.03
C THR A 84 15.52 -7.93 13.79
N LEU A 85 15.79 -6.71 14.23
CA LEU A 85 14.77 -5.83 14.79
C LEU A 85 14.57 -4.66 13.83
N THR A 86 13.34 -4.51 13.34
CA THR A 86 12.95 -3.41 12.45
C THR A 86 12.01 -2.50 13.21
N VAL A 87 12.30 -1.20 13.28
CA VAL A 87 11.36 -0.21 13.80
C VAL A 87 10.33 0.09 12.72
N ASN A 88 9.06 -0.18 13.00
CA ASN A 88 7.95 0.00 12.05
C ASN A 88 7.13 1.25 12.35
N ASP A 89 7.00 1.60 13.64
CA ASP A 89 6.26 2.78 14.09
C ASP A 89 7.09 3.58 15.10
N PRO A 90 7.79 4.63 14.63
CA PRO A 90 8.57 5.51 15.49
C PRO A 90 7.73 6.26 16.54
N ALA A 91 6.40 6.34 16.39
CA ALA A 91 5.53 7.05 17.33
C ALA A 91 5.30 6.25 18.62
N THR A 92 5.39 4.92 18.57
CA THR A 92 5.16 4.06 19.75
C THR A 92 6.44 3.44 20.29
N VAL A 93 7.48 3.31 19.45
CA VAL A 93 8.74 2.69 19.85
C VAL A 93 9.46 3.50 20.94
N LYS A 94 10.11 2.81 21.87
CA LYS A 94 10.94 3.40 22.93
C LYS A 94 12.29 2.70 22.97
N GLU A 95 13.29 3.38 23.52
CA GLU A 95 14.60 2.75 23.74
C GLU A 95 14.46 1.54 24.66
N MET A 96 15.11 0.44 24.27
CA MET A 96 15.09 -0.81 25.01
C MET A 96 16.32 -1.65 24.70
N SER A 97 16.63 -2.60 25.59
CA SER A 97 17.65 -3.62 25.37
C SER A 97 17.22 -4.89 26.09
N SER A 98 17.10 -5.98 25.34
CA SER A 98 16.65 -7.27 25.87
C SER A 98 17.52 -8.41 25.37
N SER A 99 17.68 -9.42 26.21
CA SER A 99 18.39 -10.65 25.88
C SER A 99 17.41 -11.67 25.30
N ILE A 100 17.66 -12.11 24.07
CA ILE A 100 16.78 -13.01 23.33
C ILE A 100 17.52 -14.30 22.97
N ASN A 101 16.91 -15.45 23.26
CA ASN A 101 17.41 -16.76 22.83
C ASN A 101 16.35 -17.49 22.02
N VAL A 102 16.66 -17.83 20.77
CA VAL A 102 15.78 -18.59 19.87
C VAL A 102 16.15 -20.07 19.92
N SER A 103 15.27 -20.86 20.51
CA SER A 103 15.44 -22.31 20.61
C SER A 103 14.89 -23.06 19.40
N GLN A 104 13.86 -22.52 18.75
CA GLN A 104 13.17 -23.17 17.63
C GLN A 104 12.46 -22.13 16.75
N LEU A 105 12.49 -22.33 15.44
CA LEU A 105 11.69 -21.56 14.48
C LEU A 105 10.32 -22.20 14.23
N ALA A 106 9.35 -21.36 13.89
CA ALA A 106 8.07 -21.81 13.37
C ALA A 106 8.25 -22.46 11.98
N THR A 107 7.65 -23.63 11.79
CA THR A 107 7.65 -24.36 10.51
C THR A 107 6.23 -24.68 10.09
N SER A 108 6.04 -24.91 8.78
CA SER A 108 4.77 -25.34 8.19
C SER A 108 4.68 -26.86 8.09
N GLN A 109 3.47 -27.40 8.19
CA GLN A 109 3.22 -28.78 7.78
C GLN A 109 3.29 -28.88 6.25
N THR A 110 4.04 -29.85 5.74
CA THR A 110 4.16 -30.12 4.30
C THR A 110 3.78 -31.56 4.01
N LEU A 111 2.75 -31.76 3.20
CA LEU A 111 2.29 -33.06 2.73
C LEU A 111 2.61 -33.22 1.24
N VAL A 112 3.16 -34.38 0.89
CA VAL A 112 3.50 -34.73 -0.49
C VAL A 112 2.69 -35.95 -0.92
N PHE A 113 1.98 -35.79 -2.03
CA PHE A 113 1.23 -36.85 -2.72
C PHE A 113 1.91 -37.11 -4.06
N ASP A 114 2.54 -38.27 -4.24
CA ASP A 114 3.34 -38.61 -5.41
C ASP A 114 2.72 -39.73 -6.27
N GLY A 115 3.42 -40.11 -7.34
CA GLY A 115 2.98 -41.20 -8.23
C GLY A 115 2.05 -40.75 -9.37
N PHE A 116 2.08 -39.47 -9.74
CA PHE A 116 1.34 -38.94 -10.90
C PHE A 116 2.23 -38.92 -12.14
N SER A 117 1.70 -39.34 -13.30
CA SER A 117 2.47 -39.43 -14.54
C SER A 117 2.66 -38.10 -15.28
N SER A 118 1.85 -37.09 -14.98
CA SER A 118 1.92 -35.75 -15.58
C SER A 118 1.23 -34.69 -14.69
N GLU A 119 1.45 -33.40 -14.96
CA GLU A 119 0.71 -32.30 -14.31
C GLU A 119 -0.79 -32.28 -14.64
N THR A 120 -1.17 -32.98 -15.71
CA THR A 120 -2.55 -33.14 -16.18
C THR A 120 -3.11 -34.52 -15.87
N ALA A 121 -2.38 -35.34 -15.09
CA ALA A 121 -2.83 -36.66 -14.70
C ALA A 121 -4.19 -36.54 -14.00
N LEU A 122 -5.13 -37.38 -14.44
CA LEU A 122 -6.48 -37.39 -13.90
C LEU A 122 -6.47 -38.05 -12.52
N VAL A 123 -6.99 -37.34 -11.52
CA VAL A 123 -6.99 -37.78 -10.12
C VAL A 123 -8.38 -38.20 -9.66
N GLY A 124 -9.44 -37.95 -10.45
CA GLY A 124 -10.82 -38.31 -10.09
C GLY A 124 -11.56 -37.18 -9.36
N ASN A 125 -12.88 -37.29 -9.27
CA ASN A 125 -13.77 -36.22 -8.81
C ASN A 125 -14.37 -36.52 -7.42
N GLY A 126 -14.94 -35.53 -6.74
CA GLY A 126 -15.47 -35.65 -5.38
C GLY A 126 -15.18 -34.43 -4.51
N ASP A 127 -15.19 -34.61 -3.19
CA ASP A 127 -15.01 -33.54 -2.20
C ASP A 127 -13.73 -33.76 -1.37
N LEU A 128 -12.92 -32.72 -1.24
CA LEU A 128 -11.80 -32.63 -0.31
C LEU A 128 -12.21 -31.78 0.89
N LEU A 129 -12.40 -32.41 2.05
CA LEU A 129 -12.68 -31.73 3.31
C LEU A 129 -11.38 -31.40 4.04
N PHE A 130 -11.07 -30.13 4.17
CA PHE A 130 -9.94 -29.62 4.92
C PHE A 130 -10.38 -29.25 6.35
N GLN A 131 -9.70 -29.87 7.31
CA GLN A 131 -9.82 -29.55 8.72
C GLN A 131 -8.48 -28.95 9.17
N ARG A 132 -8.52 -27.87 9.93
CA ARG A 132 -7.34 -27.29 10.58
C ARG A 132 -7.29 -27.73 12.03
N GLY A 133 -6.09 -27.86 12.60
CA GLY A 133 -5.94 -28.36 13.95
C GLY A 133 -4.50 -28.66 14.33
N THR A 134 -4.33 -29.56 15.29
CA THR A 134 -3.01 -29.95 15.81
C THR A 134 -2.83 -31.46 15.74
N TRP A 135 -1.64 -31.88 15.33
CA TRP A 135 -1.20 -33.26 15.43
C TRP A 135 -0.43 -33.49 16.73
N LYS A 136 -0.79 -34.53 17.48
CA LYS A 136 -0.04 -35.02 18.63
C LYS A 136 -0.05 -36.53 18.63
N ASP A 137 1.13 -37.15 18.65
CA ASP A 137 1.31 -38.61 18.69
C ASP A 137 0.50 -39.36 17.61
N GLY A 138 0.36 -38.76 16.42
CA GLY A 138 -0.40 -39.33 15.30
C GLY A 138 -1.92 -39.17 15.38
N ALA A 139 -2.44 -38.51 16.41
CA ALA A 139 -3.84 -38.12 16.52
C ALA A 139 -4.04 -36.66 16.09
N PHE A 140 -5.07 -36.41 15.29
CA PHE A 140 -5.47 -35.06 14.87
C PHE A 140 -6.60 -34.56 15.76
N THR A 141 -6.41 -33.38 16.36
CA THR A 141 -7.47 -32.65 17.06
C THR A 141 -7.86 -31.45 16.20
N ALA A 142 -9.10 -31.43 15.71
CA ALA A 142 -9.61 -30.33 14.91
C ALA A 142 -9.80 -29.07 15.77
N ASP A 143 -9.47 -27.93 15.20
CA ASP A 143 -9.74 -26.61 15.77
C ASP A 143 -11.22 -26.25 15.51
N THR A 144 -12.06 -26.40 16.53
CA THR A 144 -13.50 -26.15 16.41
C THR A 144 -13.86 -24.68 16.23
N THR A 145 -12.91 -23.76 16.42
CA THR A 145 -13.12 -22.33 16.15
C THR A 145 -12.98 -22.01 14.67
N PHE A 146 -12.42 -22.93 13.87
CA PHE A 146 -12.27 -22.79 12.44
C PHE A 146 -13.20 -23.77 11.72
N ALA A 147 -14.20 -23.21 11.03
CA ALA A 147 -15.12 -23.99 10.24
C ALA A 147 -14.37 -24.82 9.19
N GLU A 148 -14.66 -26.11 9.13
CA GLU A 148 -14.13 -27.02 8.12
C GLU A 148 -14.50 -26.52 6.71
N LYS A 149 -13.60 -26.73 5.74
CA LYS A 149 -13.77 -26.22 4.39
C LYS A 149 -13.75 -27.35 3.38
N THR A 150 -14.77 -27.41 2.54
CA THR A 150 -14.85 -28.38 1.45
C THR A 150 -14.41 -27.73 0.14
N VAL A 151 -13.47 -28.37 -0.55
CA VAL A 151 -13.12 -28.07 -1.94
C VAL A 151 -13.76 -29.10 -2.84
N ASN A 152 -14.72 -28.67 -3.65
CA ASN A 152 -15.41 -29.54 -4.59
C ASN A 152 -14.61 -29.70 -5.89
N ILE A 153 -14.31 -30.95 -6.24
CA ILE A 153 -13.70 -31.33 -7.50
C ILE A 153 -14.80 -31.86 -8.43
N GLY A 154 -15.36 -30.96 -9.27
CA GLY A 154 -16.37 -31.29 -10.26
C GLY A 154 -15.95 -32.33 -11.32
N ALA A 155 -16.95 -32.95 -11.96
CA ALA A 155 -16.80 -34.11 -12.86
C ALA A 155 -16.22 -33.80 -14.26
N SER A 156 -15.79 -32.58 -14.54
CA SER A 156 -15.18 -32.18 -15.82
C SER A 156 -13.77 -31.58 -15.69
N ALA A 157 -13.31 -31.31 -14.45
CA ALA A 157 -12.03 -30.67 -14.16
C ALA A 157 -11.43 -31.28 -12.87
N TYR A 158 -10.72 -32.40 -13.05
CA TYR A 158 -10.16 -33.25 -12.00
C TYR A 158 -8.72 -33.73 -12.30
N SER A 159 -7.99 -32.97 -13.11
CA SER A 159 -6.54 -33.15 -13.25
C SER A 159 -5.78 -32.64 -12.02
N LEU A 160 -4.51 -33.01 -11.88
CA LEU A 160 -3.64 -32.51 -10.80
C LEU A 160 -3.57 -30.97 -10.80
N THR A 161 -3.52 -30.36 -11.98
CA THR A 161 -3.55 -28.90 -12.16
C THR A 161 -4.87 -28.30 -11.65
N ASP A 162 -6.02 -28.87 -12.03
CA ASP A 162 -7.33 -28.39 -11.59
C ASP A 162 -7.47 -28.45 -10.07
N ILE A 163 -6.96 -29.51 -9.44
CA ILE A 163 -7.00 -29.68 -7.99
C ILE A 163 -6.13 -28.64 -7.30
N LYS A 164 -4.88 -28.44 -7.77
CA LYS A 164 -3.97 -27.41 -7.26
C LYS A 164 -4.61 -26.02 -7.35
N ASP A 165 -5.23 -25.67 -8.48
CA ASP A 165 -5.86 -24.37 -8.68
C ASP A 165 -7.11 -24.19 -7.79
N LYS A 166 -7.94 -25.23 -7.64
CA LYS A 166 -9.10 -25.19 -6.74
C LYS A 166 -8.72 -25.05 -5.27
N ILE A 167 -7.67 -25.75 -4.82
CA ILE A 167 -7.16 -25.61 -3.44
C ILE A 167 -6.66 -24.19 -3.19
N ASN A 168 -5.85 -23.64 -4.10
CA ASN A 168 -5.32 -22.28 -3.97
C ASN A 168 -6.43 -21.21 -4.02
N SER A 169 -7.46 -21.42 -4.84
CA SER A 169 -8.61 -20.50 -4.96
C SER A 169 -9.54 -20.54 -3.75
N ALA A 170 -9.48 -21.60 -2.95
CA ALA A 170 -10.32 -21.75 -1.75
C ALA A 170 -9.78 -21.01 -0.51
N SER A 171 -8.62 -20.35 -0.60
CA SER A 171 -8.03 -19.51 0.47
C SER A 171 -7.95 -20.19 1.83
N LEU A 172 -7.52 -21.46 1.85
CA LEU A 172 -7.57 -22.34 3.02
C LEU A 172 -6.42 -22.13 4.04
N GLY A 173 -5.52 -21.17 3.81
CA GLY A 173 -4.24 -21.09 4.52
C GLY A 173 -3.28 -22.23 4.15
N ILE A 174 -3.50 -22.86 3.00
CA ILE A 174 -2.68 -23.93 2.43
C ILE A 174 -2.31 -23.51 1.00
N ASN A 175 -1.03 -23.65 0.65
CA ASN A 175 -0.52 -23.46 -0.69
C ASN A 175 -0.30 -24.82 -1.36
N ALA A 176 -0.90 -25.01 -2.53
CA ALA A 176 -0.74 -26.18 -3.37
C ALA A 176 0.23 -25.91 -4.53
N LYS A 177 1.18 -26.82 -4.74
CA LYS A 177 2.14 -26.79 -5.84
C LYS A 177 2.30 -28.17 -6.46
N ILE A 178 2.51 -28.22 -7.77
CA ILE A 178 2.94 -29.45 -8.46
C ILE A 178 4.46 -29.41 -8.62
N VAL A 179 5.13 -30.53 -8.33
CA VAL A 179 6.58 -30.69 -8.45
C VAL A 179 6.86 -31.89 -9.34
N MET A 180 7.60 -31.70 -10.44
CA MET A 180 8.18 -32.78 -11.21
C MET A 180 9.39 -33.33 -10.44
N LYS A 181 9.34 -34.59 -10.03
CA LYS A 181 10.44 -35.30 -9.35
C LYS A 181 11.39 -35.95 -10.35
N ASP A 182 10.84 -36.50 -11.43
CA ASP A 182 11.56 -37.12 -12.55
C ASP A 182 10.67 -37.14 -13.81
N LYS A 183 11.17 -37.66 -14.94
CA LYS A 183 10.39 -37.89 -16.15
C LYS A 183 9.22 -38.83 -15.83
N GLU A 184 7.99 -38.32 -15.99
CA GLU A 184 6.74 -39.04 -15.68
C GLU A 184 6.54 -39.36 -14.18
N ASP A 185 7.21 -38.64 -13.26
CA ASP A 185 6.91 -38.67 -11.81
C ASP A 185 6.68 -37.26 -11.29
N TYR A 186 5.42 -36.97 -10.96
CA TYR A 186 4.96 -35.70 -10.41
C TYR A 186 4.32 -35.90 -9.05
N ALA A 187 4.43 -34.86 -8.22
CA ALA A 187 3.81 -34.82 -6.90
C ALA A 187 3.02 -33.53 -6.69
N LEU A 188 1.86 -33.64 -6.03
CA LEU A 188 1.16 -32.52 -5.43
C LEU A 188 1.72 -32.29 -4.02
N VAL A 189 2.25 -31.09 -3.79
CA VAL A 189 2.78 -30.65 -2.51
C VAL A 189 1.82 -29.63 -1.92
N LEU A 190 1.33 -29.92 -0.72
CA LEU A 190 0.47 -29.02 0.05
C LEU A 190 1.23 -28.53 1.28
N ARG A 191 1.33 -27.21 1.43
CA ARG A 191 2.04 -26.59 2.56
C ARG A 191 1.13 -25.61 3.29
N SER A 192 1.01 -25.75 4.61
CA SER A 192 0.27 -24.80 5.45
C SER A 192 1.06 -23.52 5.73
N TYR A 193 0.42 -22.51 6.34
CA TYR A 193 1.14 -21.49 7.09
C TYR A 193 1.93 -22.08 8.26
N THR A 194 2.94 -21.36 8.75
CA THR A 194 3.78 -21.83 9.86
C THR A 194 2.99 -21.92 11.16
N GLY A 195 3.46 -22.72 12.11
CA GLY A 195 2.86 -22.81 13.45
C GLY A 195 2.01 -24.06 13.62
N LEU A 196 2.08 -24.64 14.83
CA LEU A 196 1.47 -25.92 15.18
C LEU A 196 -0.05 -25.94 14.89
N ALA A 197 -0.75 -24.85 15.21
CA ALA A 197 -2.20 -24.70 15.03
C ALA A 197 -2.64 -24.60 13.55
N ASN A 198 -1.69 -24.34 12.64
CA ASN A 198 -1.95 -24.29 11.19
C ASN A 198 -1.75 -25.65 10.51
N SER A 199 -1.53 -26.72 11.28
CA SER A 199 -1.57 -28.07 10.73
C SER A 199 -2.96 -28.38 10.17
N PHE A 200 -3.02 -29.32 9.22
CA PHE A 200 -4.25 -29.66 8.56
C PHE A 200 -4.39 -31.17 8.34
N LYS A 201 -5.63 -31.59 8.17
CA LYS A 201 -6.04 -32.92 7.76
C LYS A 201 -6.97 -32.77 6.56
N ILE A 202 -6.79 -33.66 5.58
CA ILE A 202 -7.65 -33.77 4.41
C ILE A 202 -8.45 -35.05 4.56
N SER A 203 -9.77 -34.96 4.53
CA SER A 203 -10.67 -36.10 4.39
C SER A 203 -11.28 -36.07 2.99
N VAL A 204 -11.56 -37.22 2.38
CA VAL A 204 -12.03 -37.25 0.98
C VAL A 204 -13.30 -38.06 0.84
N THR A 205 -14.27 -37.51 0.13
CA THR A 205 -15.45 -38.25 -0.36
C THR A 205 -15.33 -38.37 -1.87
N GLU A 206 -15.20 -39.60 -2.40
CA GLU A 206 -15.10 -39.81 -3.84
C GLU A 206 -16.44 -39.63 -4.54
N GLY A 207 -16.39 -39.06 -5.74
CA GLY A 207 -17.50 -39.03 -6.70
C GLY A 207 -17.49 -40.25 -7.62
N THR A 208 -18.07 -40.09 -8.80
CA THR A 208 -18.22 -41.16 -9.80
C THR A 208 -16.92 -41.62 -10.45
N SER A 209 -15.90 -40.77 -10.51
CA SER A 209 -14.56 -41.07 -11.03
C SER A 209 -13.59 -41.26 -9.87
N SER A 210 -13.12 -42.50 -9.68
CA SER A 210 -12.21 -42.90 -8.62
C SER A 210 -10.81 -42.32 -8.76
N GLY A 211 -10.12 -42.15 -7.63
CA GLY A 211 -8.71 -41.74 -7.55
C GLY A 211 -8.47 -40.61 -6.56
N LEU A 212 -9.51 -39.82 -6.24
CA LEU A 212 -9.38 -38.62 -5.42
C LEU A 212 -9.02 -39.00 -3.99
N LYS A 213 -9.39 -40.21 -3.56
CA LYS A 213 -9.01 -40.79 -2.25
C LYS A 213 -7.50 -40.88 -2.05
N ASN A 214 -6.70 -40.84 -3.12
CA ASN A 214 -5.23 -40.77 -3.02
C ASN A 214 -4.74 -39.45 -2.40
N LEU A 215 -5.56 -38.40 -2.39
CA LEU A 215 -5.26 -37.11 -1.76
C LEU A 215 -5.77 -37.01 -0.32
N GLU A 216 -6.39 -38.07 0.22
CA GLU A 216 -6.79 -38.07 1.62
C GLU A 216 -5.57 -38.11 2.51
N HIS A 217 -5.57 -37.30 3.58
CA HIS A 217 -4.57 -37.37 4.64
C HIS A 217 -4.78 -38.69 5.37
N LYS A 218 -4.12 -39.73 4.86
CA LYS A 218 -4.22 -41.08 5.37
C LYS A 218 -2.87 -41.60 5.84
N SER A 219 -2.98 -42.24 6.97
CA SER A 219 -2.34 -43.51 7.26
C SER A 219 -3.21 -44.62 6.64
N TYR A 220 -3.01 -45.01 5.38
CA TYR A 220 -3.82 -46.04 4.70
C TYR A 220 -3.48 -47.42 5.26
N THR A 221 -4.33 -48.02 6.09
CA THR A 221 -4.07 -49.39 6.56
C THR A 221 -4.39 -50.34 5.41
N ALA A 222 -3.38 -50.82 4.69
CA ALA A 222 -3.49 -52.10 3.98
C ALA A 222 -3.63 -53.16 5.07
N ASN A 223 -4.87 -53.35 5.51
CA ASN A 223 -5.18 -54.21 6.60
C ASN A 223 -5.14 -55.66 6.10
N THR A 224 -4.16 -56.45 6.53
CA THR A 224 -4.15 -57.88 6.18
C THR A 224 -4.97 -58.72 7.16
N SER A 225 -5.48 -58.13 8.25
CA SER A 225 -6.04 -58.79 9.45
C SER A 225 -7.25 -59.73 9.28
N SER A 226 -7.80 -59.89 8.08
CA SER A 226 -8.87 -60.85 7.82
C SER A 226 -8.38 -62.22 7.33
N ILE A 227 -7.09 -62.53 7.48
CA ILE A 227 -6.54 -63.82 7.03
C ILE A 227 -5.94 -64.53 8.26
N SER A 228 -6.31 -65.79 8.45
CA SER A 228 -5.83 -66.62 9.55
C SER A 228 -5.02 -67.79 8.98
N SER A 229 -3.76 -67.94 9.37
CA SER A 229 -3.21 -69.28 9.63
C SER A 229 -1.92 -69.21 10.45
N SER A 230 -1.82 -70.19 11.34
CA SER A 230 -0.68 -70.49 12.20
C SER A 230 0.56 -70.86 11.38
N SER A 231 1.68 -70.20 11.67
CA SER A 231 3.03 -70.40 11.11
C SER A 231 3.13 -70.31 9.57
N GLY A 232 3.41 -69.09 9.10
CA GLY A 232 3.80 -68.80 7.71
C GLY A 232 2.63 -68.80 6.74
N ALA A 233 1.97 -67.65 6.57
CA ALA A 233 0.84 -67.50 5.67
C ALA A 233 0.97 -66.27 4.76
N THR A 234 0.89 -66.55 3.47
CA THR A 234 0.85 -65.68 2.30
C THR A 234 -0.24 -64.59 2.36
N ILE A 235 0.05 -63.42 1.79
CA ILE A 235 -0.99 -62.52 1.26
C ILE A 235 -1.86 -63.37 0.30
N SER A 236 -3.17 -63.50 0.54
CA SER A 236 -4.01 -64.43 -0.23
C SER A 236 -4.40 -63.91 -1.62
N THR A 237 -4.51 -64.85 -2.54
CA THR A 237 -4.47 -64.71 -4.01
C THR A 237 -5.77 -64.24 -4.68
N SER A 238 -6.51 -63.29 -4.11
CA SER A 238 -7.74 -62.79 -4.77
C SER A 238 -7.98 -61.29 -4.75
N THR A 239 -7.16 -60.48 -4.07
CA THR A 239 -7.25 -59.01 -4.14
C THR A 239 -5.86 -58.40 -4.02
N ALA A 240 -5.53 -57.44 -4.88
CA ALA A 240 -4.24 -56.76 -4.85
C ALA A 240 -4.08 -55.97 -3.55
N HIS A 241 -2.88 -55.98 -2.94
CA HIS A 241 -2.56 -55.24 -1.72
C HIS A 241 -2.69 -53.70 -1.87
N GLY A 242 -2.94 -53.20 -3.08
CA GLY A 242 -3.21 -51.78 -3.36
C GLY A 242 -1.99 -50.86 -3.30
N LEU A 243 -0.82 -51.39 -2.91
CA LEU A 243 0.45 -50.67 -2.88
C LEU A 243 1.10 -50.68 -4.27
N LYS A 244 1.83 -49.62 -4.60
CA LYS A 244 2.60 -49.44 -5.83
C LYS A 244 4.10 -49.36 -5.53
N VAL A 245 4.94 -49.65 -6.53
CA VAL A 245 6.38 -49.40 -6.43
C VAL A 245 6.59 -47.90 -6.19
N GLY A 246 7.38 -47.57 -5.17
CA GLY A 246 7.62 -46.22 -4.71
C GLY A 246 6.88 -45.87 -3.41
N ASP A 247 5.78 -46.55 -3.07
CA ASP A 247 4.97 -46.25 -1.88
C ASP A 247 5.80 -46.33 -0.60
N THR A 248 5.63 -45.35 0.30
CA THR A 248 6.15 -45.44 1.66
C THR A 248 5.09 -46.03 2.58
N VAL A 249 5.43 -47.12 3.27
CA VAL A 249 4.52 -47.86 4.14
C VAL A 249 5.11 -48.03 5.53
N LYS A 250 4.33 -47.75 6.57
CA LYS A 250 4.68 -48.05 7.96
C LYS A 250 4.18 -49.45 8.31
N TYR A 251 5.10 -50.36 8.61
CA TYR A 251 4.77 -51.73 8.99
C TYR A 251 4.22 -51.76 10.41
N VAL A 252 3.08 -52.39 10.64
CA VAL A 252 2.52 -52.63 11.97
C VAL A 252 2.39 -54.13 12.15
N ALA A 253 3.22 -54.70 13.02
CA ALA A 253 3.17 -56.13 13.30
C ALA A 253 1.90 -56.47 14.09
N GLY A 254 1.14 -57.45 13.64
CA GLY A 254 0.00 -58.02 14.35
C GLY A 254 0.39 -59.11 15.36
N GLY A 255 1.68 -59.23 15.68
CA GLY A 255 2.31 -60.24 16.52
C GLY A 255 3.84 -60.03 16.60
N THR A 256 4.63 -61.10 16.63
CA THR A 256 6.10 -61.00 16.49
C THR A 256 6.45 -60.52 15.08
N ALA A 257 7.17 -59.40 14.98
CA ALA A 257 7.58 -58.84 13.69
C ALA A 257 8.43 -59.84 12.88
N LEU A 258 8.23 -59.86 11.55
CA LEU A 258 9.07 -60.64 10.65
C LEU A 258 10.53 -60.18 10.77
N ASN A 259 11.47 -61.12 10.82
CA ASN A 259 12.90 -60.79 10.92
C ASN A 259 13.32 -59.87 9.76
N GLY A 260 13.92 -58.73 10.07
CA GLY A 260 14.25 -57.66 9.11
C GLY A 260 13.22 -56.53 9.03
N LEU A 261 12.02 -56.70 9.59
CA LEU A 261 11.05 -55.61 9.80
C LEU A 261 10.91 -55.29 11.29
N ALA A 262 10.77 -54.00 11.58
CA ALA A 262 10.44 -53.48 12.90
C ALA A 262 9.03 -52.87 12.84
N SER A 263 8.20 -53.22 13.82
CA SER A 263 6.85 -52.64 13.93
C SER A 263 6.96 -51.13 14.16
N LEU A 264 6.02 -50.38 13.59
CA LEU A 264 5.97 -48.92 13.55
C LEU A 264 7.14 -48.25 12.80
N THR A 265 7.86 -48.98 11.96
CA THR A 265 8.93 -48.44 11.11
C THR A 265 8.46 -48.28 9.67
N SER A 266 8.92 -47.22 9.00
CA SER A 266 8.61 -46.93 7.59
C SER A 266 9.57 -47.65 6.63
N TYR A 267 9.02 -48.17 5.54
CA TYR A 267 9.71 -48.87 4.48
C TYR A 267 9.24 -48.39 3.12
N LYS A 268 10.08 -48.47 2.09
CA LYS A 268 9.71 -48.14 0.72
C LYS A 268 9.41 -49.39 -0.09
N VAL A 269 8.29 -49.43 -0.81
CA VAL A 269 7.98 -50.53 -1.73
C VAL A 269 8.91 -50.43 -2.94
N ALA A 270 9.89 -51.32 -3.00
CA ALA A 270 10.94 -51.38 -4.02
C ALA A 270 10.51 -52.13 -5.28
N SER A 271 9.68 -53.18 -5.14
CA SER A 271 9.11 -53.92 -6.26
C SER A 271 7.82 -54.64 -5.84
N ILE A 272 7.00 -55.03 -6.81
CA ILE A 272 5.80 -55.85 -6.61
C ILE A 272 5.94 -57.12 -7.45
N PRO A 273 6.57 -58.18 -6.90
CA PRO A 273 6.81 -59.41 -7.64
C PRO A 273 5.52 -60.16 -8.01
N SER A 274 4.44 -59.97 -7.25
CA SER A 274 3.12 -60.55 -7.54
C SER A 274 2.01 -59.70 -6.92
N SER A 275 0.75 -59.96 -7.25
CA SER A 275 -0.41 -59.33 -6.57
C SER A 275 -0.47 -59.60 -5.06
N THR A 276 0.36 -60.52 -4.57
CA THR A 276 0.42 -61.06 -3.21
C THR A 276 1.83 -60.99 -2.59
N SER A 277 2.73 -60.20 -3.15
CA SER A 277 4.04 -59.98 -2.57
C SER A 277 4.61 -58.64 -2.98
N LEU A 278 5.39 -58.06 -2.09
CA LEU A 278 6.06 -56.80 -2.30
C LEU A 278 7.43 -56.83 -1.65
N THR A 279 8.39 -56.16 -2.25
CA THR A 279 9.73 -56.01 -1.70
C THR A 279 9.84 -54.65 -1.06
N LEU A 280 10.32 -54.61 0.17
CA LEU A 280 10.48 -53.41 0.99
C LEU A 280 11.96 -53.09 1.14
N ASN A 281 12.32 -51.82 0.99
CA ASN A 281 13.62 -51.34 1.39
C ASN A 281 13.52 -50.52 2.69
N ASP A 282 14.42 -50.78 3.64
CA ASP A 282 14.62 -49.90 4.79
C ASP A 282 15.34 -48.59 4.37
N ILE A 283 15.51 -47.67 5.33
CA ILE A 283 16.19 -46.39 5.11
C ILE A 283 17.68 -46.53 4.71
N ASN A 284 18.27 -47.69 4.94
CA ASN A 284 19.67 -48.00 4.62
C ASN A 284 19.80 -48.77 3.28
N GLY A 285 18.69 -49.03 2.59
CA GLY A 285 18.65 -49.75 1.32
C GLY A 285 18.63 -51.28 1.45
N ASN A 286 18.48 -51.84 2.66
CA ASN A 286 18.33 -53.27 2.85
C ASN A 286 16.96 -53.72 2.38
N SER A 287 16.92 -54.79 1.59
CA SER A 287 15.71 -55.26 0.94
C SER A 287 15.13 -56.50 1.60
N LEU A 288 13.82 -56.54 1.81
CA LEU A 288 13.09 -57.69 2.33
C LEU A 288 11.76 -57.89 1.59
N THR A 289 11.50 -59.09 1.10
CA THR A 289 10.21 -59.43 0.49
C THR A 289 9.20 -59.87 1.54
N TYR A 290 8.07 -59.16 1.58
CA TYR A 290 6.90 -59.47 2.40
C TYR A 290 5.78 -60.05 1.51
N GLY A 291 5.10 -61.11 1.97
CA GLY A 291 4.17 -61.90 1.17
C GLY A 291 4.84 -63.09 0.47
N GLY A 292 4.10 -63.80 -0.39
CA GLY A 292 4.63 -64.98 -1.10
C GLY A 292 5.06 -66.18 -0.23
N GLY A 293 4.72 -66.18 1.07
CA GLY A 293 5.04 -67.23 2.05
C GLY A 293 5.66 -66.67 3.34
N ASN A 294 6.10 -65.41 3.30
CA ASN A 294 6.69 -64.69 4.44
C ASN A 294 5.70 -63.64 4.98
N GLY A 295 5.59 -63.51 6.31
CA GLY A 295 4.75 -62.51 6.99
C GLY A 295 3.66 -63.11 7.88
N SER A 296 2.92 -62.23 8.56
CA SER A 296 1.73 -62.58 9.35
C SER A 296 0.49 -61.95 8.73
N ALA A 297 -0.57 -62.73 8.70
CA ALA A 297 -1.86 -62.29 8.20
C ALA A 297 -2.60 -61.33 9.15
N THR A 298 -2.06 -61.03 10.33
CA THR A 298 -2.56 -59.96 11.22
C THR A 298 -1.78 -58.65 11.07
N ASP A 299 -0.71 -58.64 10.27
CA ASP A 299 0.07 -57.43 10.06
C ASP A 299 -0.72 -56.40 9.26
N SER A 300 -0.30 -55.16 9.32
CA SER A 300 -0.82 -54.14 8.41
C SER A 300 0.29 -53.26 7.90
N PHE A 301 0.14 -52.82 6.65
CA PHE A 301 1.04 -51.85 6.03
C PHE A 301 0.29 -50.55 5.86
N LEU A 302 0.75 -49.54 6.57
CA LEU A 302 0.13 -48.24 6.59
C LEU A 302 0.75 -47.39 5.48
N ARG A 303 0.16 -47.28 4.28
CA ARG A 303 0.66 -46.32 3.28
C ARG A 303 0.42 -44.92 3.81
N THR A 304 1.48 -44.23 4.16
CA THR A 304 1.42 -42.86 4.66
C THR A 304 1.74 -41.93 3.50
N ASN A 305 0.97 -40.85 3.33
CA ASN A 305 1.48 -39.72 2.55
C ASN A 305 2.77 -39.24 3.20
N THR A 306 3.71 -38.73 2.40
CA THR A 306 5.00 -38.29 2.96
C THR A 306 4.83 -36.92 3.59
N GLU A 307 4.80 -36.86 4.92
CA GLU A 307 4.96 -35.60 5.65
C GLU A 307 6.45 -35.26 5.72
N THR A 308 6.88 -34.31 4.89
CA THR A 308 8.30 -33.92 4.80
C THR A 308 8.70 -32.88 5.84
N ALA A 309 7.72 -32.21 6.45
CA ALA A 309 7.92 -31.29 7.56
C ALA A 309 6.64 -31.23 8.40
N ALA A 310 6.78 -31.29 9.73
CA ALA A 310 5.69 -31.03 10.66
C ALA A 310 5.56 -29.52 10.92
N ALA A 311 4.34 -29.06 11.21
CA ALA A 311 4.17 -27.69 11.69
C ALA A 311 4.58 -27.59 13.16
N GLN A 312 5.31 -26.54 13.49
CA GLN A 312 5.67 -26.23 14.87
C GLN A 312 5.67 -24.72 15.07
N ASN A 313 5.52 -24.28 16.32
CA ASN A 313 5.65 -22.87 16.67
C ASN A 313 7.12 -22.48 16.82
N ALA A 314 7.38 -21.18 16.66
CA ALA A 314 8.60 -20.58 17.17
C ALA A 314 8.60 -20.66 18.70
N SER A 315 9.77 -20.89 19.27
CA SER A 315 10.00 -20.92 20.71
C SER A 315 11.28 -20.16 21.03
N PHE A 316 11.16 -19.12 21.82
CA PHE A 316 12.26 -18.25 22.20
C PHE A 316 12.04 -17.68 23.60
N THR A 317 13.08 -17.09 24.18
CA THR A 317 12.97 -16.33 25.42
C THR A 317 13.30 -14.87 25.19
N ILE A 318 12.66 -13.97 25.94
CA ILE A 318 13.05 -12.57 26.09
C ILE A 318 13.25 -12.32 27.58
N ASP A 319 14.46 -11.92 27.96
CA ASP A 319 14.85 -11.67 29.36
C ASP A 319 14.48 -12.85 30.29
N GLY A 320 14.58 -14.07 29.74
CA GLY A 320 14.25 -15.33 30.45
C GLY A 320 12.79 -15.76 30.37
N VAL A 321 11.87 -14.93 29.86
CA VAL A 321 10.46 -15.27 29.69
C VAL A 321 10.26 -16.07 28.40
N SER A 322 9.73 -17.29 28.49
CA SER A 322 9.43 -18.13 27.32
C SER A 322 8.21 -17.63 26.56
N ILE A 323 8.38 -17.47 25.25
CA ILE A 323 7.36 -17.01 24.31
C ILE A 323 7.23 -18.03 23.18
N SER A 324 5.99 -18.29 22.76
CA SER A 324 5.69 -19.10 21.58
C SER A 324 4.82 -18.34 20.60
N ARG A 325 5.14 -18.45 19.30
CA ARG A 325 4.41 -17.79 18.21
C ARG A 325 4.27 -18.72 17.01
N THR A 326 3.20 -18.54 16.25
CA THR A 326 2.94 -19.33 15.03
C THR A 326 3.79 -18.87 13.84
N THR A 327 4.37 -17.67 13.89
CA THR A 327 5.19 -17.06 12.83
C THR A 327 6.62 -16.81 13.32
N ASN A 328 7.53 -16.59 12.38
CA ASN A 328 8.90 -16.12 12.66
C ASN A 328 9.03 -14.60 12.58
N GLN A 329 7.98 -13.88 12.18
CA GLN A 329 7.91 -12.42 12.28
C GLN A 329 7.01 -12.08 13.46
N ILE A 330 7.57 -11.44 14.47
CA ILE A 330 6.93 -11.19 15.76
C ILE A 330 6.66 -9.70 15.89
N THR A 331 5.38 -9.31 15.81
CA THR A 331 4.95 -7.89 15.76
C THR A 331 4.27 -7.42 17.04
N ASP A 332 4.07 -8.33 18.01
CA ASP A 332 3.20 -8.14 19.18
C ASP A 332 3.95 -8.20 20.51
N VAL A 333 5.28 -8.23 20.46
CA VAL A 333 6.13 -8.37 21.64
C VAL A 333 6.92 -7.09 21.95
N ILE A 334 7.32 -6.35 20.92
CA ILE A 334 7.98 -5.05 21.04
C ILE A 334 7.08 -4.02 20.37
N GLU A 335 6.60 -3.06 21.14
CA GLU A 335 5.69 -2.04 20.63
C GLU A 335 6.40 -1.15 19.59
N GLY A 336 5.79 -0.97 18.42
CA GLY A 336 6.36 -0.20 17.31
C GLY A 336 7.51 -0.87 16.54
N ALA A 337 7.84 -2.13 16.84
CA ALA A 337 8.90 -2.85 16.14
C ALA A 337 8.54 -4.31 15.83
N THR A 338 9.13 -4.84 14.75
CA THR A 338 9.02 -6.24 14.36
C THR A 338 10.33 -6.94 14.63
N LEU A 339 10.26 -8.05 15.37
CA LEU A 339 11.38 -8.96 15.60
C LEU A 339 11.28 -10.14 14.63
N ASP A 340 12.26 -10.27 13.74
CA ASP A 340 12.38 -11.38 12.82
C ASP A 340 13.32 -12.46 13.37
N LEU A 341 12.81 -13.69 13.45
CA LEU A 341 13.55 -14.89 13.85
C LEU A 341 14.09 -15.58 12.58
N ASN A 342 15.33 -15.27 12.21
CA ASN A 342 15.94 -15.80 10.99
C ASN A 342 16.52 -17.19 11.21
N ASN A 343 17.09 -17.45 12.40
CA ASN A 343 17.74 -18.70 12.77
C ASN A 343 17.60 -18.95 14.28
N THR A 344 17.90 -20.18 14.72
CA THR A 344 18.15 -20.44 16.14
C THR A 344 19.43 -19.74 16.59
N THR A 345 19.55 -19.50 17.89
CA THR A 345 20.71 -18.83 18.49
C THR A 345 21.51 -19.82 19.34
N SER A 346 22.84 -19.83 19.20
CA SER A 346 23.73 -20.66 20.03
C SER A 346 23.98 -20.09 21.43
N SER A 347 23.79 -18.77 21.59
CA SER A 347 23.85 -18.03 22.85
C SER A 347 22.84 -16.88 22.79
N ALA A 348 22.48 -16.29 23.93
CA ALA A 348 21.51 -15.19 23.92
C ALA A 348 22.08 -13.98 23.18
N ALA A 349 21.31 -13.46 22.23
CA ALA A 349 21.62 -12.23 21.48
C ALA A 349 21.01 -11.04 22.21
N ILE A 350 21.71 -9.90 22.22
CA ILE A 350 21.15 -8.65 22.71
C ILE A 350 20.47 -7.96 21.54
N VAL A 351 19.19 -7.68 21.69
CA VAL A 351 18.38 -6.92 20.74
C VAL A 351 18.00 -5.60 21.40
N SER A 352 18.24 -4.50 20.70
CA SER A 352 17.99 -3.16 21.23
C SER A 352 17.29 -2.25 20.24
N VAL A 353 16.53 -1.31 20.79
CA VAL A 353 16.15 -0.07 20.11
C VAL A 353 16.96 1.04 20.75
N SER A 354 17.70 1.80 19.96
CA SER A 354 18.48 2.94 20.42
C SER A 354 18.27 4.15 19.52
N THR A 355 18.43 5.35 20.08
CA THR A 355 18.42 6.57 19.27
C THR A 355 19.78 6.85 18.63
N SER A 356 19.77 7.40 17.40
CA SER A 356 21.00 7.74 16.66
C SER A 356 21.21 9.25 16.55
N LYS A 357 21.83 9.84 17.58
CA LYS A 357 22.11 11.29 17.62
C LYS A 357 22.97 11.76 16.44
N ALA A 358 23.97 10.97 16.06
CA ALA A 358 24.89 11.33 14.99
C ALA A 358 24.17 11.42 13.63
N ASN A 359 23.31 10.45 13.31
CA ASN A 359 22.57 10.43 12.06
C ASN A 359 21.56 11.59 12.00
N VAL A 360 20.85 11.83 13.10
CA VAL A 360 19.90 12.95 13.19
C VAL A 360 20.61 14.30 13.08
N LEU A 361 21.75 14.49 13.77
CA LEU A 361 22.52 15.73 13.71
C LEU A 361 23.02 16.01 12.28
N ALA A 362 23.61 15.01 11.63
CA ALA A 362 24.10 15.15 10.25
C ALA A 362 22.97 15.51 9.26
N ALA A 363 21.77 14.93 9.45
CA ALA A 363 20.61 15.25 8.63
C ALA A 363 20.09 16.69 8.88
N ILE A 364 20.07 17.16 10.14
CA ILE A 364 19.73 18.55 10.46
C ILE A 364 20.74 19.53 9.86
N GLU A 365 22.04 19.25 9.98
CA GLU A 365 23.09 20.11 9.42
C GLU A 365 22.97 20.22 7.90
N SER A 366 22.77 19.09 7.22
CA SER A 366 22.55 19.05 5.77
C SER A 366 21.29 19.83 5.36
N LEU A 367 20.20 19.70 6.12
CA LEU A 367 18.96 20.45 5.87
C LEU A 367 19.16 21.95 6.02
N ILE A 368 19.87 22.38 7.07
CA ILE A 368 20.19 23.79 7.32
C ILE A 368 21.03 24.34 6.18
N GLU A 369 22.02 23.58 5.71
CA GLU A 369 22.88 23.97 4.59
C GLU A 369 22.09 24.18 3.30
N GLU A 370 21.25 23.23 2.91
CA GLU A 370 20.43 23.30 1.69
C GLU A 370 19.45 24.50 1.73
N VAL A 371 18.73 24.66 2.85
CA VAL A 371 17.79 25.78 3.00
C VAL A 371 18.50 27.13 2.97
N ASN A 372 19.66 27.24 3.65
CA ASN A 372 20.43 28.48 3.68
C ASN A 372 21.09 28.81 2.35
N SER A 373 21.61 27.81 1.64
CA SER A 373 22.19 27.97 0.31
C SER A 373 21.16 28.53 -0.66
N LEU A 374 19.98 27.91 -0.75
CA LEU A 374 18.91 28.38 -1.62
C LEU A 374 18.40 29.77 -1.21
N ALA A 375 18.22 30.01 0.10
CA ALA A 375 17.82 31.33 0.59
C ALA A 375 18.83 32.43 0.23
N SER A 376 20.13 32.12 0.31
CA SER A 376 21.20 33.03 -0.09
C SER A 376 21.21 33.29 -1.60
N GLN A 377 21.05 32.25 -2.42
CA GLN A 377 20.96 32.41 -3.88
C GLN A 377 19.76 33.28 -4.27
N LEU A 378 18.59 33.03 -3.69
CA LEU A 378 17.39 33.84 -3.92
C LEU A 378 17.60 35.29 -3.48
N ALA A 379 18.27 35.53 -2.35
CA ALA A 379 18.60 36.88 -1.90
C ALA A 379 19.48 37.62 -2.91
N THR A 380 20.57 37.00 -3.36
CA THR A 380 21.47 37.57 -4.38
C THR A 380 20.75 37.85 -5.70
N LEU A 381 19.94 36.90 -6.18
CA LEU A 381 19.22 37.06 -7.44
C LEU A 381 18.15 38.17 -7.37
N THR A 382 17.54 38.40 -6.21
CA THR A 382 16.44 39.38 -6.03
C THR A 382 16.89 40.72 -5.44
N GLU A 383 18.20 40.90 -5.25
CA GLU A 383 18.82 42.10 -4.69
C GLU A 383 18.52 43.34 -5.53
N ARG A 384 18.08 44.42 -4.89
CA ARG A 384 17.53 45.58 -5.64
C ARG A 384 18.59 46.52 -6.19
N GLY A 385 19.84 46.41 -5.74
CA GLY A 385 20.93 47.30 -6.18
C GLY A 385 20.74 48.76 -5.74
N LEU A 386 20.36 48.98 -4.48
CA LEU A 386 20.20 50.33 -3.93
C LEU A 386 21.56 50.93 -3.51
N ASN A 387 21.66 52.26 -3.49
CA ASN A 387 22.84 53.01 -3.01
C ASN A 387 24.17 52.62 -3.69
N GLY A 388 24.15 52.27 -4.97
CA GLY A 388 25.34 51.88 -5.73
C GLY A 388 25.73 50.40 -5.62
N GLY A 389 24.89 49.56 -5.01
CA GLY A 389 25.05 48.10 -5.04
C GLY A 389 24.67 47.50 -6.40
N GLU A 390 25.25 46.33 -6.73
CA GLU A 390 24.90 45.58 -7.92
C GLU A 390 23.45 45.06 -7.84
N ARG A 391 22.70 45.21 -8.93
CA ARG A 391 21.33 44.71 -9.05
C ARG A 391 21.38 43.22 -9.40
N GLY A 392 20.60 42.41 -8.69
CA GLY A 392 20.47 40.98 -8.98
C GLY A 392 19.77 40.73 -10.33
N ALA A 393 20.10 39.63 -10.98
CA ALA A 393 19.54 39.25 -12.29
C ALA A 393 18.01 39.13 -12.29
N LEU A 394 17.40 38.83 -11.14
CA LEU A 394 15.95 38.65 -10.95
C LEU A 394 15.36 39.74 -10.03
N ALA A 395 16.01 40.90 -9.92
CA ALA A 395 15.56 41.97 -9.04
C ALA A 395 14.16 42.50 -9.41
N GLY A 396 13.83 42.50 -10.70
CA GLY A 396 12.51 42.87 -11.24
C GLY A 396 11.44 41.78 -11.10
N GLU A 397 11.83 40.55 -10.75
CA GLU A 397 10.95 39.38 -10.78
C GLU A 397 10.15 39.24 -9.48
N SER A 398 8.87 39.63 -9.53
CA SER A 398 7.95 39.54 -8.39
C SER A 398 7.66 38.09 -7.97
N SER A 399 7.62 37.17 -8.93
CA SER A 399 7.40 35.73 -8.69
C SER A 399 8.53 35.11 -7.87
N VAL A 400 9.79 35.42 -8.20
CA VAL A 400 10.97 34.92 -7.48
C VAL A 400 11.06 35.56 -6.09
N ARG A 401 10.66 36.82 -5.95
CA ARG A 401 10.55 37.48 -4.64
C ARG A 401 9.51 36.79 -3.75
N ALA A 402 8.34 36.45 -4.30
CA ALA A 402 7.32 35.68 -3.59
C ALA A 402 7.82 34.28 -3.17
N ILE A 403 8.65 33.65 -4.00
CA ILE A 403 9.30 32.37 -3.66
C ILE A 403 10.23 32.53 -2.45
N SER A 404 11.06 33.58 -2.43
CA SER A 404 11.94 33.90 -1.29
C SER A 404 11.13 34.14 -0.01
N ASP A 405 10.06 34.93 -0.07
CA ASP A 405 9.22 35.23 1.08
C ASP A 405 8.48 33.99 1.60
N ARG A 406 8.01 33.11 0.70
CA ARG A 406 7.40 31.83 1.09
C ARG A 406 8.41 30.89 1.75
N LEU A 407 9.65 30.79 1.22
CA LEU A 407 10.71 29.99 1.83
C LEU A 407 11.02 30.48 3.26
N LYS A 408 11.12 31.80 3.47
CA LYS A 408 11.28 32.37 4.82
C LYS A 408 10.12 32.00 5.73
N LYS A 409 8.88 32.04 5.24
CA LYS A 409 7.70 31.65 6.02
C LYS A 409 7.78 30.18 6.46
N LEU A 410 8.20 29.26 5.59
CA LEU A 410 8.34 27.83 5.91
C LEU A 410 9.22 27.58 7.13
N THR A 411 10.28 28.38 7.33
CA THR A 411 11.16 28.23 8.51
C THR A 411 10.48 28.50 9.86
N THR A 412 9.28 29.07 9.85
CA THR A 412 8.50 29.43 11.04
C THR A 412 7.15 28.72 11.12
N GLU A 413 6.82 27.89 10.13
CA GLU A 413 5.53 27.19 10.12
C GLU A 413 5.52 26.05 11.15
N PRO A 414 4.39 25.86 11.87
CA PRO A 414 4.21 24.72 12.75
C PRO A 414 4.12 23.39 11.98
N ILE A 415 4.66 22.34 12.57
CA ILE A 415 4.57 20.96 12.10
C ILE A 415 3.45 20.27 12.87
N TYR A 416 2.41 19.84 12.17
CA TYR A 416 1.21 19.24 12.75
C TYR A 416 1.26 17.72 12.71
N GLY A 417 0.47 17.11 13.60
CA GLY A 417 0.24 15.68 13.55
C GLY A 417 1.42 14.86 14.05
N TYR A 418 2.26 15.44 14.92
CA TYR A 418 3.33 14.79 15.72
C TYR A 418 3.08 14.78 17.23
N ALA A 419 2.42 15.82 17.75
CA ALA A 419 1.83 15.92 19.08
C ALA A 419 0.46 16.60 18.96
N GLU A 420 -0.39 16.55 20.00
CA GLU A 420 -1.68 17.27 20.01
C GLU A 420 -1.46 18.76 19.70
N ASP A 421 -0.43 19.34 20.31
CA ASP A 421 0.08 20.66 19.97
C ASP A 421 1.07 20.59 18.79
N PRO A 422 1.07 21.60 17.90
CA PRO A 422 2.03 21.68 16.82
C PRO A 422 3.47 21.84 17.34
N ILE A 423 4.42 21.19 16.65
CA ILE A 423 5.85 21.27 16.94
C ILE A 423 6.47 22.38 16.09
N TYR A 424 7.35 23.21 16.68
CA TYR A 424 8.15 24.18 15.93
C TYR A 424 9.61 23.76 15.89
N LEU A 425 10.32 24.12 14.81
CA LEU A 425 11.75 23.87 14.66
C LEU A 425 12.56 24.35 15.86
N ALA A 426 12.18 25.48 16.46
CA ALA A 426 12.85 26.05 17.62
C ALA A 426 12.80 25.13 18.84
N ASN A 427 11.72 24.35 19.02
CA ASN A 427 11.61 23.35 20.08
C ASN A 427 12.60 22.19 19.88
N LEU A 428 12.99 21.93 18.62
CA LEU A 428 13.93 20.88 18.23
C LEU A 428 15.38 21.40 18.10
N GLY A 429 15.63 22.65 18.51
CA GLY A 429 16.94 23.28 18.46
C GLY A 429 17.31 23.93 17.13
N VAL A 430 16.39 24.03 16.17
CA VAL A 430 16.62 24.72 14.89
C VAL A 430 15.90 26.07 14.91
N SER A 431 16.66 27.16 14.87
CA SER A 431 16.14 28.53 14.98
C SER A 431 16.21 29.29 13.67
N THR A 432 15.24 30.18 13.44
CA THR A 432 15.25 31.09 12.29
C THR A 432 16.11 32.33 12.57
N THR A 433 16.96 32.69 11.63
CA THR A 433 17.77 33.91 11.66
C THR A 433 16.94 35.11 11.19
N LYS A 434 17.39 36.34 11.48
CA LYS A 434 16.73 37.57 10.98
C LYS A 434 16.68 37.65 9.44
N ALA A 435 17.58 36.96 8.75
CA ALA A 435 17.61 36.88 7.29
C ALA A 435 16.62 35.85 6.73
N GLY A 436 15.98 35.04 7.59
CA GLY A 436 15.06 33.98 7.21
C GLY A 436 15.72 32.66 6.83
N GLY A 437 17.01 32.49 7.12
CA GLY A 437 17.70 31.20 7.11
C GLY A 437 17.60 30.46 8.44
N LEU A 438 18.13 29.23 8.51
CA LEU A 438 18.11 28.36 9.69
C LEU A 438 19.48 28.33 10.40
N LYS A 439 19.46 28.07 11.70
CA LYS A 439 20.66 27.86 12.52
C LYS A 439 20.40 26.84 13.64
N LEU A 440 21.33 25.90 13.80
CA LEU A 440 21.31 24.94 14.91
C LEU A 440 21.77 25.60 16.22
N ASN A 441 21.02 25.33 17.28
CA ASN A 441 21.39 25.54 18.67
C ASN A 441 21.63 24.17 19.31
N GLU A 442 22.90 23.73 19.33
CA GLU A 442 23.31 22.41 19.82
C GLU A 442 22.79 22.11 21.23
N ARG A 443 22.81 23.10 22.14
CA ARG A 443 22.30 22.91 23.50
C ARG A 443 20.80 22.59 23.52
N THR A 444 20.02 23.29 22.69
CA THR A 444 18.56 23.08 22.64
C THR A 444 18.23 21.77 21.93
N PHE A 445 18.98 21.43 20.88
CA PHE A 445 18.90 20.14 20.20
C PHE A 445 19.23 18.99 21.17
N ASP A 446 20.31 19.11 21.94
CA ASP A 446 20.72 18.10 22.93
C ASP A 446 19.66 17.88 24.01
N LEU A 447 18.97 18.94 24.43
CA LEU A 447 17.84 18.84 25.35
C LEU A 447 16.64 18.16 24.70
N ALA A 448 16.25 18.59 23.49
CA ALA A 448 15.14 18.00 22.75
C ALA A 448 15.36 16.50 22.50
N PHE A 449 16.56 16.12 22.06
CA PHE A 449 16.94 14.74 21.81
C PHE A 449 16.90 13.87 23.07
N LYS A 450 17.27 14.44 24.22
CA LYS A 450 17.26 13.73 25.50
C LYS A 450 15.85 13.61 26.09
N ASP A 451 15.06 14.67 26.01
CA ASP A 451 13.78 14.76 26.70
C ASP A 451 12.66 14.10 25.89
N ASP A 452 12.65 14.27 24.56
CA ASP A 452 11.69 13.66 23.64
C ASP A 452 12.31 13.41 22.25
N PRO A 453 13.03 12.29 22.07
CA PRO A 453 13.57 11.91 20.77
C PRO A 453 12.47 11.67 19.72
N GLN A 454 11.24 11.29 20.12
CA GLN A 454 10.16 11.04 19.15
C GLN A 454 9.75 12.33 18.43
N ALA A 455 9.80 13.49 19.10
CA ALA A 455 9.53 14.77 18.47
C ALA A 455 10.45 15.08 17.27
N LEU A 456 11.68 14.53 17.24
CA LEU A 456 12.60 14.74 16.11
C LEU A 456 12.20 13.96 14.85
N THR A 457 11.34 12.95 14.97
CA THR A 457 10.78 12.24 13.79
C THR A 457 9.97 13.20 12.90
N ALA A 458 9.43 14.27 13.49
CA ALA A 458 8.71 15.35 12.79
C ALA A 458 9.55 16.08 11.74
N LEU A 459 10.87 15.98 11.81
CA LEU A 459 11.74 16.60 10.81
C LEU A 459 11.87 15.75 9.55
N PHE A 460 11.85 14.41 9.68
CA PHE A 460 12.37 13.52 8.64
C PHE A 460 11.39 12.46 8.15
N SER A 461 10.38 12.08 8.91
CA SER A 461 9.50 10.96 8.55
C SER A 461 8.05 11.34 8.62
N ASP A 462 7.34 11.25 7.49
CA ASP A 462 5.89 11.42 7.45
C ASP A 462 5.22 10.39 8.37
N ARG A 463 4.10 10.77 8.97
CA ARG A 463 3.41 9.97 9.98
C ARG A 463 2.00 9.63 9.56
N LEU A 464 1.67 8.35 9.65
CA LEU A 464 0.31 7.84 9.67
C LEU A 464 0.22 6.81 10.78
N HIS A 465 -0.28 7.23 11.94
CA HIS A 465 -0.28 6.42 13.15
C HIS A 465 -1.68 6.33 13.75
N SER A 466 -2.03 5.15 14.25
CA SER A 466 -3.24 4.90 15.04
C SER A 466 -2.85 4.54 16.46
N SER A 467 -3.52 5.15 17.44
CA SER A 467 -3.33 4.85 18.86
C SER A 467 -3.83 3.47 19.28
N SER A 468 -4.46 2.72 18.36
CA SER A 468 -4.99 1.38 18.58
C SER A 468 -4.48 0.42 17.51
N SER A 469 -3.94 -0.72 17.94
CA SER A 469 -3.50 -1.82 17.07
C SER A 469 -4.66 -2.51 16.35
N LEU A 470 -5.90 -2.23 16.75
CA LEU A 470 -7.12 -2.75 16.12
C LEU A 470 -7.57 -1.89 14.92
N VAL A 471 -6.92 -0.76 14.69
CA VAL A 471 -7.23 0.18 13.61
C VAL A 471 -5.99 0.37 12.75
N SER A 472 -6.09 -0.02 11.48
CA SER A 472 -4.99 0.10 10.51
C SER A 472 -5.36 1.18 9.48
N PRO A 473 -4.90 2.44 9.66
CA PRO A 473 -5.15 3.52 8.73
C PRO A 473 -4.30 3.38 7.46
N PHE A 474 -4.84 3.84 6.33
CA PHE A 474 -4.14 3.98 5.07
C PHE A 474 -4.72 5.14 4.26
N LEU A 475 -3.88 5.82 3.48
CA LEU A 475 -4.30 6.94 2.64
C LEU A 475 -4.74 6.42 1.26
N THR A 476 -5.91 6.86 0.82
CA THR A 476 -6.50 6.59 -0.51
C THR A 476 -6.56 7.84 -1.40
N GLY A 477 -6.22 9.01 -0.84
CA GLY A 477 -6.15 10.30 -1.55
C GLY A 477 -5.27 11.31 -0.79
N SER A 478 -5.09 12.50 -1.37
CA SER A 478 -4.16 13.54 -0.88
C SER A 478 -4.85 14.80 -0.32
N GLY A 479 -6.16 14.76 -0.09
CA GLY A 479 -6.92 15.93 0.40
C GLY A 479 -6.96 16.07 1.92
N TYR A 480 -6.20 15.26 2.64
CA TYR A 480 -6.13 15.31 4.10
C TYR A 480 -5.30 16.52 4.53
N LYS A 481 -5.60 17.03 5.72
CA LYS A 481 -4.75 17.97 6.44
C LYS A 481 -3.97 17.22 7.52
N PRO A 482 -2.69 17.52 7.74
CA PRO A 482 -1.97 16.98 8.90
C PRO A 482 -2.65 17.42 10.21
N GLY A 483 -2.74 16.51 11.18
CA GLY A 483 -3.43 16.75 12.44
C GLY A 483 -3.71 15.48 13.24
N TYR A 484 -4.45 15.65 14.34
CA TYR A 484 -4.93 14.59 15.20
C TYR A 484 -6.44 14.45 15.05
N TYR A 485 -6.88 13.23 14.81
CA TYR A 485 -8.27 12.93 14.53
C TYR A 485 -8.78 11.84 15.48
N PHE A 486 -9.64 12.21 16.41
CA PHE A 486 -10.30 11.26 17.29
C PHE A 486 -11.33 10.44 16.51
N LEU A 487 -11.21 9.13 16.63
CA LEU A 487 -12.05 8.12 16.00
C LEU A 487 -13.07 7.64 17.03
N ASP A 488 -14.35 7.92 16.75
CA ASP A 488 -15.48 7.33 17.44
C ASP A 488 -16.21 6.42 16.46
N ILE A 489 -16.19 5.11 16.69
CA ILE A 489 -16.94 4.15 15.86
C ILE A 489 -18.32 3.85 16.49
N GLY A 490 -18.46 4.10 17.79
CA GLY A 490 -19.62 3.66 18.56
C GLY A 490 -19.75 2.14 18.70
N THR A 491 -20.92 1.68 19.17
CA THR A 491 -21.25 0.26 19.32
C THR A 491 -22.29 -0.19 18.30
N GLN A 492 -22.46 -1.50 18.12
CA GLN A 492 -23.52 -2.07 17.31
C GLN A 492 -24.80 -2.18 18.12
N ALA A 493 -25.95 -2.04 17.46
CA ALA A 493 -27.21 -2.50 18.00
C ALA A 493 -27.16 -4.02 18.17
N LYS A 494 -27.37 -4.46 19.41
CA LYS A 494 -27.33 -5.86 19.82
C LYS A 494 -28.62 -6.19 20.57
N LEU A 495 -29.55 -6.83 19.87
CA LEU A 495 -30.81 -7.29 20.46
C LEU A 495 -30.63 -8.68 21.05
N THR A 496 -30.67 -8.77 22.37
CA THR A 496 -30.61 -10.04 23.10
C THR A 496 -31.99 -10.45 23.58
N GLY A 497 -32.43 -11.65 23.20
CA GLY A 497 -33.66 -12.25 23.72
C GLY A 497 -33.56 -12.62 25.20
N SER A 498 -34.71 -12.80 25.85
CA SER A 498 -34.77 -13.49 27.14
C SER A 498 -34.44 -14.97 26.97
N SER A 499 -34.14 -15.67 28.07
CA SER A 499 -33.96 -17.13 27.99
C SER A 499 -35.18 -17.79 27.36
N PRO A 500 -35.02 -18.64 26.34
CA PRO A 500 -36.12 -19.29 25.67
C PRO A 500 -36.98 -20.06 26.67
N SER A 501 -38.30 -19.93 26.57
CA SER A 501 -39.24 -20.70 27.39
C SER A 501 -39.30 -22.18 26.96
N THR A 502 -38.76 -22.49 25.78
CA THR A 502 -38.69 -23.84 25.18
C THR A 502 -37.29 -24.10 24.63
N ASN A 503 -36.59 -25.12 25.15
CA ASN A 503 -35.27 -25.51 24.67
C ASN A 503 -35.35 -26.34 23.38
N ILE A 504 -34.49 -26.05 22.41
CA ILE A 504 -34.32 -26.89 21.21
C ILE A 504 -33.63 -28.19 21.63
N THR A 505 -34.38 -29.29 21.62
CA THR A 505 -33.86 -30.66 21.74
C THR A 505 -33.84 -31.32 20.36
N SER A 506 -33.10 -32.43 20.21
CA SER A 506 -32.89 -33.18 18.95
C SER A 506 -34.17 -33.68 18.24
N SER A 507 -35.36 -33.35 18.74
CA SER A 507 -36.68 -33.74 18.23
C SER A 507 -37.65 -32.58 17.90
N ASN A 508 -37.36 -31.31 18.24
CA ASN A 508 -38.48 -30.35 18.49
C ASN A 508 -38.40 -28.92 17.92
N TYR A 509 -37.79 -28.70 16.75
CA TYR A 509 -38.21 -27.55 15.93
C TYR A 509 -38.32 -27.94 14.47
N SER A 510 -39.54 -28.16 13.97
CA SER A 510 -39.85 -28.34 12.54
C SER A 510 -40.76 -27.20 12.09
N PRO A 511 -40.40 -26.39 11.08
CA PRO A 511 -41.21 -25.31 10.54
C PRO A 511 -42.53 -25.73 9.86
N SER A 512 -43.15 -26.84 10.24
CA SER A 512 -44.21 -27.49 9.45
C SER A 512 -45.64 -27.21 9.90
N SER A 513 -45.91 -26.36 10.91
CA SER A 513 -47.31 -26.11 11.34
C SER A 513 -47.71 -24.67 11.72
N GLY A 514 -47.02 -23.66 11.18
CA GLY A 514 -47.48 -22.27 11.26
C GLY A 514 -46.53 -21.28 10.57
N SER A 515 -47.02 -20.10 10.19
CA SER A 515 -46.17 -19.01 9.70
C SER A 515 -45.11 -18.69 10.77
N GLN A 516 -43.84 -18.77 10.39
CA GLN A 516 -42.68 -18.44 11.22
C GLN A 516 -41.94 -17.31 10.54
N SER A 517 -42.53 -16.14 10.69
CA SER A 517 -42.09 -14.95 10.04
C SER A 517 -41.87 -13.83 11.06
N LEU A 518 -41.05 -12.88 10.65
CA LEU A 518 -40.90 -11.61 11.33
C LEU A 518 -40.76 -10.50 10.28
N THR A 519 -41.07 -9.28 10.70
CA THR A 519 -40.66 -8.07 10.00
C THR A 519 -39.83 -7.23 10.97
N MET A 520 -38.83 -6.54 10.45
CA MET A 520 -37.93 -5.73 11.25
C MET A 520 -37.53 -4.46 10.52
N THR A 521 -37.17 -3.44 11.28
CA THR A 521 -36.51 -2.25 10.77
C THR A 521 -35.07 -2.27 11.24
N LEU A 522 -34.15 -2.48 10.29
CA LEU A 522 -32.72 -2.60 10.52
C LEU A 522 -32.03 -1.36 9.96
N ASN A 523 -31.34 -0.62 10.82
CA ASN A 523 -30.58 0.59 10.47
C ASN A 523 -31.42 1.62 9.70
N GLY A 524 -32.72 1.70 10.02
CA GLY A 524 -33.69 2.59 9.36
C GLY A 524 -34.34 2.03 8.09
N THR A 525 -33.96 0.84 7.64
CA THR A 525 -34.58 0.15 6.50
C THR A 525 -35.56 -0.91 7.00
N SER A 526 -36.83 -0.80 6.63
CA SER A 526 -37.83 -1.83 6.94
C SER A 526 -37.71 -3.04 5.99
N SER A 527 -37.77 -4.24 6.55
CA SER A 527 -37.69 -5.50 5.83
C SER A 527 -39.00 -5.82 5.10
N GLY A 528 -38.95 -6.78 4.17
CA GLY A 528 -40.13 -7.56 3.79
C GLY A 528 -40.53 -8.56 4.89
N ILE A 529 -41.39 -9.52 4.55
CA ILE A 529 -41.70 -10.66 5.43
C ILE A 529 -40.53 -11.64 5.37
N ILE A 530 -39.78 -11.75 6.47
CA ILE A 530 -38.66 -12.68 6.61
C ILE A 530 -39.21 -14.02 7.05
N ASN A 531 -39.08 -15.05 6.21
CA ASN A 531 -39.56 -16.40 6.49
C ASN A 531 -38.39 -17.31 6.88
N ILE A 532 -38.48 -17.96 8.04
CA ILE A 532 -37.47 -18.93 8.47
C ILE A 532 -37.78 -20.29 7.82
N THR A 533 -36.93 -20.73 6.89
CA THR A 533 -37.15 -21.94 6.09
C THR A 533 -36.04 -22.97 6.28
N GLY A 534 -36.35 -24.27 6.15
CA GLY A 534 -35.35 -25.34 6.12
C GLY A 534 -35.12 -26.11 7.42
N GLY A 535 -36.13 -26.24 8.29
CA GLY A 535 -36.04 -27.17 9.42
C GLY A 535 -36.47 -28.61 9.09
N PRO A 536 -36.34 -29.56 10.04
CA PRO A 536 -36.12 -29.29 11.46
C PRO A 536 -34.71 -28.85 11.85
N TYR A 537 -34.60 -27.95 12.83
CA TYR A 537 -33.32 -27.52 13.42
C TYR A 537 -33.06 -28.31 14.69
N SER A 538 -31.95 -29.04 14.72
CA SER A 538 -31.58 -29.94 15.82
C SER A 538 -30.76 -29.27 16.92
N THR A 539 -30.28 -28.04 16.69
CA THR A 539 -29.43 -27.28 17.62
C THR A 539 -29.80 -25.79 17.62
N THR A 540 -29.48 -25.10 18.73
CA THR A 540 -29.66 -23.64 18.82
C THR A 540 -28.85 -22.88 17.78
N SER A 541 -27.62 -23.34 17.50
CA SER A 541 -26.77 -22.80 16.44
C SER A 541 -27.38 -22.97 15.04
N SER A 542 -28.01 -24.11 14.74
CA SER A 542 -28.65 -24.32 13.43
C SER A 542 -29.84 -23.39 13.19
N LEU A 543 -30.64 -23.08 14.23
CA LEU A 543 -31.69 -22.06 14.12
C LEU A 543 -31.10 -20.65 14.01
N ALA A 544 -30.03 -20.33 14.76
CA ALA A 544 -29.34 -19.04 14.65
C ALA A 544 -28.82 -18.80 13.22
N SER A 545 -28.16 -19.80 12.61
CA SER A 545 -27.70 -19.72 11.22
C SER A 545 -28.87 -19.55 10.24
N ALA A 546 -29.95 -20.30 10.41
CA ALA A 546 -31.13 -20.14 9.56
C ALA A 546 -31.78 -18.76 9.68
N LEU A 547 -31.83 -18.20 10.90
CA LEU A 547 -32.33 -16.86 11.16
C LEU A 547 -31.44 -15.79 10.50
N GLN A 548 -30.11 -15.90 10.65
CA GLN A 548 -29.17 -15.02 9.99
C GLN A 548 -29.32 -15.06 8.47
N THR A 549 -29.37 -16.26 7.88
CA THR A 549 -29.55 -16.41 6.43
C THR A 549 -30.86 -15.80 5.97
N ALA A 550 -31.96 -16.02 6.69
CA ALA A 550 -33.27 -15.48 6.32
C ALA A 550 -33.29 -13.94 6.38
N ILE A 551 -32.74 -13.32 7.43
CA ILE A 551 -32.67 -11.86 7.57
C ILE A 551 -31.79 -11.27 6.47
N ASN A 552 -30.57 -11.79 6.29
CA ASN A 552 -29.61 -11.23 5.32
C ASN A 552 -29.99 -11.51 3.85
N SER A 553 -30.92 -12.44 3.61
CA SER A 553 -31.47 -12.72 2.27
C SER A 553 -32.75 -11.94 1.97
N ASP A 554 -33.25 -11.12 2.89
CA ASP A 554 -34.39 -10.25 2.61
C ASP A 554 -34.04 -9.24 1.50
N ASN A 555 -34.88 -9.15 0.48
CA ASN A 555 -34.59 -8.33 -0.71
C ASN A 555 -34.43 -6.84 -0.39
N THR A 556 -35.16 -6.31 0.60
CA THR A 556 -35.13 -4.88 0.92
C THR A 556 -33.89 -4.53 1.77
N LEU A 557 -33.54 -5.40 2.73
CA LEU A 557 -32.33 -5.26 3.53
C LEU A 557 -31.07 -5.49 2.69
N ALA A 558 -31.03 -6.58 1.91
CA ALA A 558 -29.91 -6.93 1.05
C ALA A 558 -29.64 -5.87 -0.03
N ALA A 559 -30.69 -5.26 -0.61
CA ALA A 559 -30.53 -4.17 -1.58
C ALA A 559 -29.89 -2.90 -0.97
N LYS A 560 -29.98 -2.73 0.35
CA LYS A 560 -29.32 -1.65 1.09
C LYS A 560 -28.02 -2.07 1.77
N GLY A 561 -27.63 -3.34 1.65
CA GLY A 561 -26.46 -3.90 2.32
C GLY A 561 -26.59 -3.90 3.84
N GLU A 562 -27.82 -4.03 4.35
CA GLU A 562 -28.10 -4.15 5.77
C GLU A 562 -28.10 -5.63 6.16
N GLU A 563 -27.24 -5.98 7.11
CA GLU A 563 -27.00 -7.38 7.51
C GLU A 563 -26.94 -7.50 9.02
N VAL A 564 -27.15 -8.71 9.52
CA VAL A 564 -26.96 -9.07 10.93
C VAL A 564 -26.07 -10.30 11.07
N THR A 565 -25.48 -10.43 12.25
CA THR A 565 -25.00 -11.72 12.77
C THR A 565 -25.98 -12.22 13.81
N VAL A 566 -26.27 -13.53 13.79
CA VAL A 566 -27.12 -14.16 14.80
C VAL A 566 -26.32 -15.22 15.53
N SER A 567 -26.32 -15.15 16.85
CA SER A 567 -25.63 -16.12 17.70
C SER A 567 -26.53 -16.60 18.85
N TYR A 568 -26.17 -17.72 19.46
CA TYR A 568 -26.79 -18.21 20.69
C TYR A 568 -25.72 -18.27 21.78
N VAL A 569 -25.75 -17.29 22.70
CA VAL A 569 -24.72 -17.11 23.73
C VAL A 569 -25.42 -16.81 25.06
N ASN A 570 -24.87 -17.28 26.17
CA ASN A 570 -25.44 -17.06 27.52
C ASN A 570 -26.93 -17.45 27.63
N ASN A 571 -27.32 -18.54 26.96
CA ASN A 571 -28.68 -19.06 26.94
C ASN A 571 -29.74 -18.09 26.36
N ALA A 572 -29.34 -17.27 25.38
CA ALA A 572 -30.20 -16.35 24.65
C ALA A 572 -29.80 -16.25 23.18
N TYR A 573 -30.78 -15.96 22.32
CA TYR A 573 -30.50 -15.55 20.93
C TYR A 573 -30.11 -14.07 20.91
N GLU A 574 -29.09 -13.77 20.11
CA GLU A 574 -28.57 -12.44 19.94
C GLU A 574 -28.53 -12.10 18.46
N ILE A 575 -29.19 -11.00 18.09
CA ILE A 575 -29.16 -10.42 16.76
C ILE A 575 -28.34 -9.14 16.85
N THR A 576 -27.24 -9.09 16.11
CA THR A 576 -26.31 -7.95 16.11
C THR A 576 -26.23 -7.36 14.72
N SER A 577 -26.51 -6.06 14.59
CA SER A 577 -26.43 -5.33 13.32
C SER A 577 -24.99 -5.26 12.85
N SER A 578 -24.75 -5.40 11.54
CA SER A 578 -23.42 -5.23 10.97
C SER A 578 -22.93 -3.77 10.98
N LYS A 579 -23.83 -2.80 11.18
CA LYS A 579 -23.50 -1.36 11.27
C LYS A 579 -23.07 -0.95 12.68
N TYR A 580 -22.34 0.15 12.78
CA TYR A 580 -21.87 0.73 14.04
C TYR A 580 -22.41 2.15 14.27
N GLY A 581 -22.29 2.62 15.52
CA GLY A 581 -22.67 3.97 15.92
C GLY A 581 -24.17 4.13 16.08
N SER A 582 -24.62 5.39 16.16
CA SER A 582 -26.03 5.78 16.22
C SER A 582 -26.88 5.35 15.01
N LYS A 583 -26.25 5.01 13.88
CA LYS A 583 -26.92 4.45 12.69
C LYS A 583 -27.21 2.95 12.81
N SER A 584 -26.58 2.28 13.77
CA SER A 584 -26.87 0.88 14.08
C SER A 584 -28.16 0.80 14.89
N ASN A 585 -29.22 0.19 14.35
CA ASN A 585 -30.51 0.07 15.02
C ASN A 585 -31.21 -1.22 14.63
N ILE A 586 -31.81 -1.90 15.60
CA ILE A 586 -32.66 -3.07 15.40
C ILE A 586 -34.02 -2.80 16.04
N VAL A 587 -35.07 -2.85 15.22
CA VAL A 587 -36.46 -2.84 15.66
C VAL A 587 -37.14 -4.10 15.16
N ILE A 588 -37.76 -4.88 16.05
CA ILE A 588 -38.63 -5.98 15.65
C ILE A 588 -40.06 -5.45 15.52
N ASP A 589 -40.52 -5.28 14.29
CA ASP A 589 -41.82 -4.66 13.99
C ASP A 589 -42.99 -5.63 14.19
N THR A 590 -42.82 -6.88 13.71
CA THR A 590 -43.72 -8.01 13.93
C THR A 590 -42.90 -9.31 14.07
N ILE A 591 -43.37 -10.24 14.89
CA ILE A 591 -42.77 -11.58 14.99
C ILE A 591 -43.86 -12.58 15.36
N ASP A 592 -43.91 -13.73 14.67
CA ASP A 592 -44.90 -14.77 14.94
C ASP A 592 -44.72 -15.40 16.33
N SER A 593 -45.82 -15.65 17.04
CA SER A 593 -45.82 -16.17 18.42
C SER A 593 -45.07 -17.49 18.59
N GLY A 594 -45.06 -18.34 17.55
CA GLY A 594 -44.27 -19.56 17.52
C GLY A 594 -42.77 -19.26 17.62
N LEU A 595 -42.28 -18.28 16.85
CA LEU A 595 -40.87 -17.88 16.82
C LEU A 595 -40.46 -17.08 18.08
N GLN A 596 -41.36 -16.26 18.63
CA GLN A 596 -41.12 -15.49 19.87
C GLN A 596 -40.68 -16.38 21.03
N ASN A 597 -41.31 -17.54 21.22
CA ASN A 597 -41.03 -18.44 22.35
C ASN A 597 -39.63 -19.10 22.27
N TYR A 598 -39.13 -19.34 21.06
CA TYR A 598 -37.80 -19.91 20.86
C TYR A 598 -36.70 -18.84 20.90
N LEU A 599 -36.96 -17.65 20.35
CA LEU A 599 -35.96 -16.58 20.33
C LEU A 599 -35.91 -15.79 21.65
N GLY A 600 -37.00 -15.77 22.43
CA GLY A 600 -37.13 -14.93 23.62
C GLY A 600 -37.23 -13.44 23.30
N ILE A 601 -37.58 -13.08 22.06
CA ILE A 601 -37.67 -11.71 21.54
C ILE A 601 -39.14 -11.32 21.39
N GLN A 602 -39.49 -10.11 21.81
CA GLN A 602 -40.86 -9.60 21.83
C GLN A 602 -41.15 -8.65 20.66
N ASN A 603 -42.42 -8.49 20.34
CA ASN A 603 -42.83 -7.49 19.36
C ASN A 603 -42.53 -6.07 19.85
N GLY A 604 -42.06 -5.19 18.96
CA GLY A 604 -41.66 -3.82 19.31
C GLY A 604 -40.36 -3.73 20.12
N SER A 605 -39.54 -4.79 20.17
CA SER A 605 -38.22 -4.71 20.78
C SER A 605 -37.34 -3.75 19.97
N ILE A 606 -36.71 -2.79 20.65
CA ILE A 606 -35.86 -1.75 20.05
C ILE A 606 -34.52 -1.75 20.76
N VAL A 607 -33.42 -1.84 19.99
CA VAL A 607 -32.06 -1.60 20.48
C VAL A 607 -31.30 -0.77 19.46
N ALA A 608 -30.62 0.27 19.91
CA ALA A 608 -29.72 1.09 19.10
C ALA A 608 -28.27 0.92 19.57
N GLY A 609 -27.33 1.08 18.65
CA GLY A 609 -25.92 1.27 18.96
C GLY A 609 -25.68 2.64 19.60
N THR A 610 -24.59 2.76 20.35
CA THR A 610 -24.11 4.02 20.93
C THR A 610 -23.11 4.68 19.98
N GLY A 611 -22.90 5.99 20.07
CA GLY A 611 -21.91 6.75 19.27
C GLY A 611 -22.42 8.16 18.96
N ASP A 612 -21.59 8.98 18.32
CA ASP A 612 -21.92 10.36 17.95
C ASP A 612 -23.18 10.47 17.05
N GLU A 613 -23.85 11.65 17.02
CA GLU A 613 -25.14 11.85 16.31
C GLU A 613 -25.04 11.60 14.78
N VAL A 614 -23.82 11.64 14.24
CA VAL A 614 -23.50 11.42 12.82
C VAL A 614 -23.11 9.96 12.48
N GLY A 615 -23.16 9.05 13.47
CA GLY A 615 -22.67 7.67 13.39
C GLY A 615 -21.18 7.58 13.71
N ALA A 616 -20.47 6.60 13.14
CA ALA A 616 -19.02 6.57 13.24
C ALA A 616 -18.41 7.87 12.67
N SER A 617 -17.50 8.50 13.40
CA SER A 617 -16.91 9.79 13.07
C SER A 617 -15.39 9.80 13.26
N LEU A 618 -14.72 10.69 12.54
CA LEU A 618 -13.29 10.96 12.65
C LEU A 618 -13.06 12.47 12.65
N GLY A 619 -12.56 13.02 13.77
CA GLY A 619 -12.45 14.46 13.96
C GLY A 619 -13.79 15.19 13.75
N GLY A 620 -14.90 14.56 14.18
CA GLY A 620 -16.26 15.08 14.03
C GLY A 620 -16.87 14.93 12.63
N SER A 621 -16.13 14.40 11.64
CA SER A 621 -16.66 14.13 10.29
C SER A 621 -17.21 12.71 10.19
N SER A 622 -18.41 12.54 9.62
CA SER A 622 -19.04 11.22 9.45
C SER A 622 -18.21 10.30 8.55
N LEU A 623 -18.12 9.03 8.93
CA LEU A 623 -17.46 7.97 8.20
C LEU A 623 -18.46 7.12 7.43
N GLU A 624 -18.02 6.61 6.29
CA GLU A 624 -18.70 5.56 5.55
C GLU A 624 -18.11 4.21 5.92
N GLN A 625 -18.97 3.27 6.34
CA GLN A 625 -18.55 1.90 6.61
C GLN A 625 -18.34 1.13 5.30
N THR A 626 -17.22 0.41 5.23
CA THR A 626 -16.86 -0.50 4.14
C THR A 626 -16.93 -1.95 4.62
N SER A 627 -16.62 -2.92 3.75
CA SER A 627 -16.61 -4.34 4.12
C SER A 627 -15.55 -4.71 5.17
N THR A 628 -14.48 -3.91 5.30
CA THR A 628 -13.33 -4.20 6.19
C THR A 628 -13.03 -3.09 7.19
N GLY A 629 -13.81 -2.00 7.20
CA GLY A 629 -13.62 -0.89 8.14
C GLY A 629 -14.38 0.36 7.71
N PHE A 630 -13.69 1.50 7.62
CA PHE A 630 -14.31 2.82 7.39
C PHE A 630 -13.48 3.70 6.46
N ARG A 631 -14.14 4.64 5.78
CA ARG A 631 -13.47 5.71 5.02
C ARG A 631 -14.10 7.07 5.25
N THR A 632 -13.29 8.10 5.07
CA THR A 632 -13.71 9.49 5.11
C THR A 632 -14.35 9.89 3.78
N LEU A 633 -15.41 10.71 3.84
CA LEU A 633 -16.08 11.27 2.66
C LEU A 633 -15.89 12.79 2.51
N SER A 634 -15.51 13.46 3.60
CA SER A 634 -15.30 14.91 3.66
C SER A 634 -14.50 15.27 4.90
N GLY A 635 -14.29 16.57 5.12
CA GLY A 635 -13.59 17.09 6.29
C GLY A 635 -12.07 17.08 6.15
N ASP A 636 -11.38 17.44 7.23
CA ASP A 636 -9.93 17.60 7.23
C ASP A 636 -9.18 16.27 7.10
N ALA A 637 -9.81 15.13 7.42
CA ALA A 637 -9.24 13.79 7.21
C ALA A 637 -9.56 13.20 5.82
N PHE A 638 -10.07 13.99 4.87
CA PHE A 638 -10.52 13.49 3.56
C PHE A 638 -9.45 12.72 2.80
N GLY A 639 -9.80 11.51 2.34
CA GLY A 639 -8.89 10.59 1.66
C GLY A 639 -8.29 9.52 2.57
N LEU A 640 -8.57 9.55 3.88
CA LEU A 640 -8.22 8.47 4.80
C LEU A 640 -9.23 7.32 4.73
N SER A 641 -8.70 6.10 4.70
CA SER A 641 -9.43 4.85 4.92
C SER A 641 -8.78 4.06 6.06
N MET A 642 -9.53 3.17 6.69
CA MET A 642 -9.05 2.40 7.84
C MET A 642 -9.66 1.01 7.80
N ALA A 643 -8.85 -0.01 8.03
CA ALA A 643 -9.36 -1.33 8.41
C ALA A 643 -9.57 -1.36 9.92
N VAL A 644 -10.68 -1.93 10.39
CA VAL A 644 -11.01 -2.02 11.82
C VAL A 644 -11.32 -3.47 12.16
N VAL A 645 -10.52 -4.03 13.08
CA VAL A 645 -10.65 -5.42 13.53
C VAL A 645 -11.73 -5.57 14.60
N SER A 646 -11.75 -4.65 15.58
CA SER A 646 -12.81 -4.59 16.60
C SER A 646 -13.01 -3.13 17.03
N PRO A 647 -14.21 -2.58 16.86
CA PRO A 647 -14.51 -1.23 17.32
C PRO A 647 -14.87 -1.20 18.81
N GLY A 648 -14.79 -0.02 19.42
CA GLY A 648 -15.22 0.21 20.81
C GLY A 648 -14.16 0.81 21.75
N SER A 649 -13.00 1.24 21.23
CA SER A 649 -12.03 2.04 21.99
C SER A 649 -11.92 3.44 21.41
N ASP A 650 -11.99 4.46 22.27
CA ASP A 650 -11.52 5.80 21.94
C ASP A 650 -10.10 5.67 21.38
N SER A 651 -9.93 6.02 20.13
CA SER A 651 -8.64 5.98 19.46
C SER A 651 -8.46 7.26 18.68
N TYR A 652 -7.23 7.61 18.36
CA TYR A 652 -6.95 8.69 17.45
C TYR A 652 -6.08 8.20 16.32
N ILE A 653 -6.22 8.89 15.19
CA ILE A 653 -5.32 8.78 14.06
C ILE A 653 -4.60 10.10 13.93
N SER A 654 -3.28 10.03 13.90
CA SER A 654 -2.43 11.18 13.66
C SER A 654 -1.82 11.08 12.26
N ILE A 655 -1.94 12.18 11.52
CA ILE A 655 -1.40 12.33 10.18
C ILE A 655 -0.42 13.49 10.21
N GLY A 656 0.85 13.26 9.94
CA GLY A 656 1.90 14.27 9.99
C GLY A 656 2.68 14.31 8.68
N ASN A 657 2.94 15.51 8.17
CA ASN A 657 3.94 15.70 7.13
C ASN A 657 5.22 16.17 7.81
N SER A 658 6.32 15.48 7.54
CA SER A 658 7.61 15.86 8.07
C SER A 658 8.05 17.20 7.51
N TYR A 659 8.93 17.90 8.22
CA TYR A 659 9.45 19.19 7.77
C TYR A 659 10.20 19.08 6.43
N VAL A 660 10.96 17.99 6.24
CA VAL A 660 11.58 17.62 4.97
C VAL A 660 10.53 17.49 3.85
N SER A 661 9.44 16.75 4.09
CA SER A 661 8.34 16.62 3.12
C SER A 661 7.64 17.95 2.84
N ILE A 662 7.46 18.82 3.85
CA ILE A 662 6.87 20.15 3.66
C ILE A 662 7.71 20.98 2.69
N ILE A 663 9.04 21.04 2.88
CA ILE A 663 9.93 21.79 1.97
C ILE A 663 9.97 21.13 0.59
N LYS A 664 10.13 19.81 0.53
CA LYS A 664 10.19 19.06 -0.72
C LYS A 664 8.93 19.26 -1.56
N ASN A 665 7.76 19.13 -0.95
CA ASN A 665 6.47 19.35 -1.63
C ASN A 665 6.34 20.78 -2.17
N TYR A 666 6.86 21.77 -1.44
CA TYR A 666 6.93 23.14 -1.94
C TYR A 666 7.85 23.27 -3.16
N PHE A 667 9.06 22.68 -3.12
CA PHE A 667 9.98 22.71 -4.25
C PHE A 667 9.42 21.97 -5.47
N ASP A 668 8.83 20.79 -5.29
CA ASP A 668 8.19 20.03 -6.36
C ASP A 668 7.04 20.83 -7.00
N ALA A 669 6.26 21.57 -6.21
CA ALA A 669 5.23 22.46 -6.72
C ALA A 669 5.81 23.60 -7.58
N LEU A 670 6.94 24.20 -7.18
CA LEU A 670 7.64 25.23 -7.97
C LEU A 670 8.17 24.69 -9.31
N LEU A 671 8.68 23.45 -9.30
CA LEU A 671 9.30 22.79 -10.44
C LEU A 671 8.30 22.17 -11.42
N SER A 672 7.06 21.95 -10.97
CA SER A 672 5.99 21.35 -11.77
C SER A 672 5.77 22.08 -13.10
N SER A 673 5.10 21.40 -14.04
CA SER A 673 4.81 21.96 -15.37
C SER A 673 3.94 23.22 -15.32
N SER A 674 3.10 23.35 -14.28
CA SER A 674 2.28 24.54 -13.98
C SER A 674 2.84 25.37 -12.83
N GLY A 675 4.04 25.05 -12.34
CA GLY A 675 4.68 25.72 -11.23
C GLY A 675 5.06 27.17 -11.55
N ALA A 676 5.34 27.96 -10.51
CA ALA A 676 5.61 29.39 -10.64
C ALA A 676 6.85 29.69 -11.52
N LEU A 677 7.91 28.89 -11.40
CA LEU A 677 9.13 29.06 -12.19
C LEU A 677 8.89 28.74 -13.66
N THR A 678 8.26 27.59 -13.95
CA THR A 678 7.94 27.18 -15.32
C THR A 678 6.98 28.19 -15.99
N SER A 679 5.94 28.62 -15.28
CA SER A 679 4.98 29.60 -15.79
C SER A 679 5.64 30.95 -16.09
N ARG A 680 6.57 31.40 -15.24
CA ARG A 680 7.29 32.66 -15.49
C ARG A 680 8.27 32.55 -16.65
N THR A 681 9.02 31.45 -16.78
CA THR A 681 9.88 31.20 -17.94
C THR A 681 9.08 31.23 -19.24
N ASN A 682 7.90 30.59 -19.27
CA ASN A 682 7.02 30.63 -20.45
C ASN A 682 6.54 32.05 -20.77
N SER A 683 6.20 32.84 -19.74
CA SER A 683 5.78 34.23 -19.92
C SER A 683 6.91 35.09 -20.48
N LEU A 684 8.14 34.95 -19.96
CA LEU A 684 9.32 35.68 -20.45
C LEU A 684 9.67 35.30 -21.89
N ASN A 685 9.54 34.03 -22.27
CA ASN A 685 9.74 33.59 -23.66
C ASN A 685 8.69 34.17 -24.61
N LEU A 686 7.44 34.29 -24.16
CA LEU A 686 6.40 34.96 -24.94
C LEU A 686 6.71 36.45 -25.12
N GLU A 687 7.08 37.14 -24.04
CA GLU A 687 7.51 38.55 -24.09
C GLU A 687 8.72 38.75 -25.03
N LEU A 688 9.69 37.83 -25.05
CA LEU A 688 10.81 37.86 -26.00
C LEU A 688 10.35 37.75 -27.46
N SER A 689 9.38 36.89 -27.74
CA SER A 689 8.79 36.77 -29.08
C SER A 689 8.09 38.07 -29.49
N GLU A 690 7.32 38.68 -28.57
CA GLU A 690 6.64 39.95 -28.81
C GLU A 690 7.63 41.10 -29.06
N PHE A 691 8.74 41.17 -28.33
CA PHE A 691 9.78 42.17 -28.58
C PHE A 691 10.51 41.95 -29.90
N GLY A 692 10.68 40.69 -30.33
CA GLY A 692 11.19 40.37 -31.67
C GLY A 692 10.27 40.88 -32.78
N GLU A 693 8.96 40.74 -32.61
CA GLU A 693 7.96 41.33 -33.52
C GLU A 693 7.98 42.86 -33.47
N GLU A 694 8.08 43.48 -32.28
CA GLU A 694 8.17 44.94 -32.12
C GLU A 694 9.41 45.52 -32.84
N LEU A 695 10.53 44.78 -32.83
CA LEU A 695 11.75 45.17 -33.56
C LEU A 695 11.56 45.09 -35.08
N ALA A 696 10.90 44.04 -35.57
CA ALA A 696 10.58 43.90 -36.99
C ALA A 696 9.61 44.99 -37.48
N ASP A 697 8.61 45.33 -36.65
CA ASP A 697 7.68 46.43 -36.91
C ASP A 697 8.37 47.79 -36.88
N LEU A 698 9.33 48.00 -35.96
CA LEU A 698 10.16 49.19 -35.94
C LEU A 698 10.97 49.31 -37.23
N ASP A 699 11.57 48.23 -37.70
CA ASP A 699 12.33 48.21 -38.96
C ASP A 699 11.45 48.57 -40.16
N ALA A 700 10.24 48.00 -40.24
CA ALA A 700 9.26 48.33 -41.27
C ALA A 700 8.81 49.81 -41.20
N SER A 701 8.63 50.36 -39.99
CA SER A 701 8.26 51.77 -39.78
C SER A 701 9.40 52.73 -40.16
N ILE A 702 10.64 52.36 -39.87
CA ILE A 702 11.84 53.13 -40.23
C ILE A 702 12.01 53.14 -41.76
N GLU A 703 11.74 52.02 -42.44
CA GLU A 703 11.75 51.97 -43.90
C GLU A 703 10.74 52.95 -44.53
N LYS A 704 9.49 52.94 -44.03
CA LYS A 704 8.46 53.88 -44.50
C LYS A 704 8.87 55.33 -44.29
N THR A 705 9.53 55.63 -43.17
CA THR A 705 10.06 56.97 -42.88
C THR A 705 11.21 57.35 -43.81
N ARG A 706 12.07 56.38 -44.16
CA ARG A 706 13.12 56.57 -45.16
C ARG A 706 12.57 56.93 -46.52
N GLU A 707 11.58 56.19 -47.01
CA GLU A 707 10.93 56.48 -48.28
C GLU A 707 10.29 57.87 -48.29
N ARG A 708 9.60 58.25 -47.20
CA ARG A 708 9.05 59.61 -47.06
C ARG A 708 10.14 60.68 -47.10
N TYR A 709 11.27 60.49 -46.42
CA TYR A 709 12.38 61.43 -46.50
C TYR A 709 13.00 61.47 -47.90
N LYS A 710 13.15 60.33 -48.59
CA LYS A 710 13.61 60.30 -49.98
C LYS A 710 12.71 61.17 -50.88
N GLU A 711 11.39 61.03 -50.76
CA GLU A 711 10.43 61.86 -51.51
C GLU A 711 10.56 63.35 -51.18
N GLN A 712 10.61 63.70 -49.89
CA GLN A 712 10.68 65.09 -49.42
C GLN A 712 11.99 65.78 -49.83
N TYR A 713 13.13 65.12 -49.63
CA TYR A 713 14.43 65.67 -50.00
C TYR A 713 14.61 65.70 -51.53
N GLY A 714 14.07 64.72 -52.26
CA GLY A 714 14.05 64.75 -53.73
C GLY A 714 13.21 65.91 -54.29
N ALA A 715 12.04 66.18 -53.70
CA ALA A 715 11.23 67.35 -54.07
C ALA A 715 11.93 68.67 -53.74
N MET A 716 12.58 68.76 -52.57
CA MET A 716 13.37 69.93 -52.17
C MET A 716 14.53 70.17 -53.14
N GLU A 717 15.23 69.12 -53.56
CA GLU A 717 16.32 69.22 -54.52
C GLU A 717 15.83 69.70 -55.90
N SER A 718 14.70 69.20 -56.37
CA SER A 718 14.06 69.69 -57.60
C SER A 718 13.74 71.19 -57.53
N VAL A 719 13.22 71.65 -56.38
CA VAL A 719 12.96 73.08 -56.14
C VAL A 719 14.27 73.88 -56.09
N VAL A 720 15.31 73.41 -55.40
CA VAL A 720 16.62 74.07 -55.33
C VAL A 720 17.25 74.18 -56.72
N ASN A 721 17.18 73.12 -57.53
CA ASN A 721 17.66 73.12 -58.90
C ASN A 721 16.87 74.11 -59.77
N SER A 722 15.55 74.25 -59.58
CA SER A 722 14.74 75.26 -60.26
C SER A 722 15.11 76.70 -59.86
N PHE A 723 15.45 76.94 -58.58
CA PHE A 723 15.96 78.23 -58.14
C PHE A 723 17.35 78.52 -58.70
N LYS A 724 18.21 77.50 -58.78
CA LYS A 724 19.54 77.63 -59.39
C LYS A 724 19.45 77.95 -60.87
N SER A 725 18.60 77.24 -61.63
CA SER A 725 18.38 77.54 -63.04
C SER A 725 17.75 78.93 -63.26
N THR A 726 16.87 79.36 -62.35
CA THR A 726 16.33 80.73 -62.37
C THR A 726 17.41 81.77 -62.05
N GLY A 727 18.30 81.47 -61.09
CA GLY A 727 19.47 82.30 -60.78
C GLY A 727 20.42 82.42 -61.95
N GLU A 728 20.80 81.30 -62.58
CA GLU A 728 21.62 81.27 -63.79
C GLU A 728 20.94 82.01 -64.95
N PHE A 729 19.62 81.90 -65.10
CA PHE A 729 18.86 82.68 -66.08
C PHE A 729 18.91 84.18 -65.79
N LEU A 730 18.75 84.58 -64.52
CA LEU A 730 18.83 85.98 -64.09
C LEU A 730 20.24 86.54 -64.23
N ASP A 731 21.27 85.76 -63.93
CA ASP A 731 22.68 86.13 -64.12
C ASP A 731 22.99 86.33 -65.61
N ASN A 732 22.60 85.39 -66.46
CA ASN A 732 22.72 85.52 -67.92
C ASN A 732 21.91 86.71 -68.47
N TYR A 733 20.73 86.99 -67.92
CA TYR A 733 19.91 88.15 -68.28
C TYR A 733 20.57 89.47 -67.85
N MET A 734 21.15 89.53 -66.65
CA MET A 734 21.89 90.70 -66.16
C MET A 734 23.20 90.91 -66.92
N GLU A 735 23.93 89.86 -67.28
CA GLU A 735 25.10 89.94 -68.17
C GLU A 735 24.71 90.47 -69.56
N ALA A 736 23.59 90.00 -70.12
CA ALA A 736 23.08 90.49 -71.40
C ALA A 736 22.63 91.97 -71.34
N GLN A 737 22.10 92.44 -70.20
CA GLN A 737 21.77 93.85 -69.97
C GLN A 737 23.02 94.71 -69.76
N ASN A 738 24.04 94.21 -69.06
CA ASN A 738 25.31 94.92 -68.88
C ASN A 738 26.14 95.01 -70.17
N ASN A 739 25.99 94.08 -71.11
CA ASN A 739 26.62 94.13 -72.43
C ASN A 739 25.91 95.04 -73.45
N ASN A 740 24.78 95.66 -73.08
CA ASN A 740 23.98 96.57 -73.91
C ASN A 740 24.01 98.04 -73.45
N ASN A 741 24.90 98.39 -72.51
CA ASN A 741 25.34 99.77 -72.20
C ASN A 741 26.82 99.89 -72.51
#